data_AF-A0A1V6GC17-F1
#
_entry.id   AF-A0A1V6GC17-F1
#
_cell.length_a   1.000
_cell.length_b   1.000
_cell.length_c   1.000
_cell.angle_alpha   90.00
_cell.angle_beta   90.00
_cell.angle_gamma   90.00
#
_symmetry.space_group_name_H-M   'P 1'
#
loop_
_entity.id
_entity.type
_entity.pdbx_description
1 polymer ?
#
loop_
_entity_poly.entity_id
_entity_poly.type
_entity_poly.pdbx_seq_one_letter_code
_entity_poly.pdbx_strand_id
1 'polypeptide(L)'
;MANGRYALLRWSGSGPSTADAFSVANPQPGKDYVFSVEANTLWLEIDGAASGAHVWTSADGGTWSDAGKWALAPGAGAAGATVRFDDSLAADASVLLDQNATAGLLFFNSTNAYTLSGNGMNALSLDNGGTTPGAIQIEQGRHTLSAPIALLGETDIKPIAGTALSLNAPVGGIGSLVKRNAGELILGAANTFTGGLRLVSGTLTLTNGANAGTGPLSLENDYAPLRVAGTGPSELGGPLSVRVAQPVVEVAPQAGAVLAGGLAYEHAGAATLIKRGAGELVLAGVTEAATDNARLSMEEGQVRFAAGSVSRIGDVDRQAFRMDTNNDRARTLAVDAGAQVTLAGLYMASGTNAVVVDGQLAFSGNNDAACLRIQGNTVEDRVTVRAGGMLSCLPGAWFNIGVRGPGALSIEGGTAQLGSVSLGYQQRPEYYGGSYGRVFVTGGGMLDVTGRWNWMGESNNAGRVNSVFVGDGSPAGATLRLPPTVQTCADGWSTLALNGGTLVTTGQGLGTPVGGNYLYGLKQLYVGPAGGTFDTAGQAIALALPVGADAPGGTFAKAGTGTLALTEPLRWDGLIDVQGGVLNAALGTASVRQTEVPDLLARYSMENGSLYDSSGNGRHAVQRGALDYVAGTNGLTGVRFATGISSVCTPLDAGYRGLSSFTVALWLWVNNVTSGAGTGTTFFTTRATNGTNGPYEMMLRMNTNKVRMMSTGNTTSWTSVDTTGAVPGPNQWFHVAYVITPAGVTAYINGQPAGTSTAAAMKTTLLTPPDRPLGDFGFGFGHYHLATPQTGQFTGRLDDVRVYGRALSQAEVQQVIDTADALPDLRVAGGATLAAQGGTNTVRTLSGEGYVSGALTVLDRVSAGDDAGTPAGATLMAEQVTLAPDAVYAWSWSPSAHDMLLTGDLVIGGAGSLDLGRAEGDLISGSFRAVLMTYDTLIGAEHLSGWTLVNAGGKGYNAVIKAENGEVVLEYESTRGTLMWLK
;
A
#
# COMPACT_ATOMS: atom_id res chain seq x y z
N MET A 1 -12.22 31.62 53.86
CA MET A 1 -11.60 32.87 54.35
C MET A 1 -10.32 32.49 55.08
N ALA A 2 -9.26 33.30 54.97
CA ALA A 2 -8.05 33.04 55.75
C ALA A 2 -8.37 33.16 57.24
N ASN A 3 -7.61 32.45 58.07
CA ASN A 3 -7.69 32.69 59.51
C ASN A 3 -7.18 34.10 59.79
N GLY A 4 -7.77 34.75 60.78
CA GLY A 4 -7.37 36.08 61.19
C GLY A 4 -8.56 36.95 61.56
N ARG A 5 -8.23 38.21 61.86
CA ARG A 5 -9.14 39.18 62.46
C ARG A 5 -9.52 40.26 61.45
N TYR A 6 -10.82 40.41 61.21
CA TYR A 6 -11.38 41.28 60.17
C TYR A 6 -12.29 42.35 60.78
N ALA A 7 -12.06 43.62 60.49
CA ALA A 7 -12.99 44.69 60.85
C ALA A 7 -14.17 44.69 59.88
N LEU A 8 -15.38 44.44 60.38
CA LEU A 8 -16.58 44.39 59.56
C LEU A 8 -17.30 45.74 59.47
N LEU A 9 -17.45 46.43 60.60
CA LEU A 9 -18.20 47.69 60.71
C LEU A 9 -17.54 48.61 61.73
N ARG A 10 -17.50 49.93 61.45
CA ARG A 10 -17.07 50.98 62.39
C ARG A 10 -18.14 52.05 62.52
N TRP A 11 -18.31 52.64 63.71
CA TRP A 11 -19.31 53.69 63.95
C TRP A 11 -18.79 54.87 64.80
N SER A 12 -19.41 56.04 64.64
CA SER A 12 -19.24 57.20 65.51
C SER A 12 -20.51 57.40 66.36
N GLY A 13 -20.36 57.67 67.66
CA GLY A 13 -21.48 57.76 68.61
C GLY A 13 -21.86 56.42 69.25
N SER A 14 -23.13 56.26 69.63
CA SER A 14 -23.65 55.04 70.30
C SER A 14 -23.90 53.90 69.30
N GLY A 15 -23.26 52.76 69.50
CA GLY A 15 -23.50 51.51 68.77
C GLY A 15 -23.60 50.31 69.72
N PRO A 16 -23.65 49.07 69.21
CA PRO A 16 -23.80 47.88 70.04
C PRO A 16 -22.64 47.74 71.03
N SER A 17 -22.93 47.40 72.28
CA SER A 17 -21.92 47.18 73.33
C SER A 17 -21.43 45.73 73.40
N THR A 18 -22.12 44.79 72.74
CA THR A 18 -21.72 43.37 72.63
C THR A 18 -21.89 42.87 71.21
N ALA A 19 -21.29 41.71 70.93
CA ALA A 19 -21.31 41.09 69.61
C ALA A 19 -22.34 39.94 69.49
N ASP A 20 -23.13 39.67 70.53
CA ASP A 20 -23.94 38.44 70.67
C ASP A 20 -25.06 38.31 69.63
N ALA A 21 -25.48 39.42 69.02
CA ALA A 21 -26.48 39.45 67.95
C ALA A 21 -25.92 39.12 66.56
N PHE A 22 -24.61 38.96 66.42
CA PHE A 22 -23.96 38.68 65.14
C PHE A 22 -23.61 37.19 65.02
N SER A 23 -23.90 36.61 63.86
CA SER A 23 -23.53 35.25 63.52
C SER A 23 -23.17 35.18 62.03
N VAL A 24 -22.36 34.20 61.66
CA VAL A 24 -22.10 33.90 60.25
C VAL A 24 -23.21 32.98 59.76
N ALA A 25 -24.06 33.49 58.86
CA ALA A 25 -25.20 32.74 58.34
C ALA A 25 -24.80 31.52 57.48
N ASN A 26 -23.57 31.48 56.99
CA ASN A 26 -23.02 30.37 56.20
C ASN A 26 -21.56 30.08 56.61
N PRO A 27 -21.34 29.53 57.83
CA PRO A 27 -19.99 29.29 58.33
C PRO A 27 -19.28 28.28 57.42
N GLN A 28 -18.04 28.57 57.04
CA GLN A 28 -17.23 27.62 56.30
C GLN A 28 -16.91 26.43 57.23
N PRO A 29 -17.13 25.19 56.78
CA PRO A 29 -16.76 24.02 57.56
C PRO A 29 -15.27 24.03 57.95
N GLY A 30 -14.96 23.60 59.17
CA GLY A 30 -13.58 23.62 59.70
C GLY A 30 -13.10 25.01 60.16
N LYS A 31 -13.99 26.02 60.19
CA LYS A 31 -13.71 27.34 60.77
C LYS A 31 -14.58 27.65 61.96
N ASP A 32 -13.96 28.23 62.99
CA ASP A 32 -14.66 28.88 64.09
C ASP A 32 -14.76 30.39 63.80
N TYR A 33 -15.92 30.97 64.15
CA TYR A 33 -16.23 32.37 63.90
C TYR A 33 -16.60 33.05 65.21
N VAL A 34 -15.77 34.01 65.62
CA VAL A 34 -15.97 34.75 66.86
C VAL A 34 -16.16 36.22 66.53
N PHE A 35 -17.32 36.77 66.88
CA PHE A 35 -17.56 38.21 66.78
C PHE A 35 -17.16 38.91 68.08
N SER A 36 -16.54 40.08 67.97
CA SER A 36 -16.21 40.94 69.13
C SER A 36 -16.45 42.41 68.79
N VAL A 37 -16.75 43.24 69.79
CA VAL A 37 -16.86 44.69 69.64
C VAL A 37 -15.74 45.37 70.43
N GLU A 38 -14.89 46.12 69.75
CA GLU A 38 -13.78 46.88 70.35
C GLU A 38 -13.68 48.27 69.72
N ALA A 39 -13.56 49.32 70.55
CA ALA A 39 -13.34 50.71 70.11
C ALA A 39 -14.27 51.15 68.96
N ASN A 40 -15.58 50.98 69.13
CA ASN A 40 -16.61 51.25 68.13
C ASN A 40 -16.42 50.51 66.78
N THR A 41 -15.82 49.32 66.81
CA THR A 41 -15.64 48.44 65.65
C THR A 41 -16.18 47.04 65.95
N LEU A 42 -16.98 46.48 65.05
CA LEU A 42 -17.34 45.05 65.05
C LEU A 42 -16.23 44.28 64.32
N TRP A 43 -15.61 43.34 65.01
CA TRP A 43 -14.60 42.44 64.49
C TRP A 43 -15.18 41.03 64.31
N LEU A 44 -14.70 40.35 63.28
CA LEU A 44 -14.86 38.91 63.08
C LEU A 44 -13.48 38.26 63.11
N GLU A 45 -13.26 37.38 64.07
CA GLU A 45 -12.10 36.50 64.12
C GLU A 45 -12.50 35.14 63.55
N ILE A 46 -11.68 34.65 62.63
CA ILE A 46 -11.86 33.37 61.95
C ILE A 46 -10.67 32.50 62.31
N ASP A 47 -10.92 31.36 62.96
CA ASP A 47 -9.92 30.38 63.35
C ASP A 47 -10.24 28.99 62.80
N GLY A 48 -9.36 28.02 63.00
CA GLY A 48 -9.67 26.61 62.75
C GLY A 48 -10.64 26.08 63.80
N ALA A 49 -11.61 25.25 63.39
CA ALA A 49 -12.61 24.70 64.30
C ALA A 49 -11.96 23.87 65.42
N ALA A 50 -12.19 24.25 66.69
CA ALA A 50 -11.62 23.59 67.86
C ALA A 50 -12.57 22.56 68.52
N SER A 51 -13.86 22.51 68.13
CA SER A 51 -14.81 21.52 68.65
C SER A 51 -15.96 21.23 67.67
N GLY A 52 -16.54 20.02 67.73
CA GLY A 52 -17.78 19.67 67.03
C GLY A 52 -17.67 19.23 65.56
N ALA A 53 -16.50 19.32 64.94
CA ALA A 53 -16.25 18.88 63.55
C ALA A 53 -15.10 17.86 63.47
N HIS A 54 -15.21 16.84 62.61
CA HIS A 54 -14.17 15.82 62.44
C HIS A 54 -13.01 16.35 61.57
N VAL A 55 -12.19 17.25 62.16
CA VAL A 55 -11.05 17.90 61.50
C VAL A 55 -9.73 17.32 62.03
N TRP A 56 -8.83 16.94 61.12
CA TRP A 56 -7.47 16.48 61.46
C TRP A 56 -6.58 17.63 61.93
N THR A 57 -5.96 17.50 63.11
CA THR A 57 -5.19 18.57 63.77
C THR A 57 -3.70 18.27 63.92
N SER A 58 -3.24 17.07 63.58
CA SER A 58 -1.82 16.68 63.74
C SER A 58 -0.94 17.16 62.60
N ALA A 59 0.20 17.77 62.93
CA ALA A 59 1.15 18.34 61.97
C ALA A 59 2.05 17.32 61.24
N ASP A 60 2.25 16.12 61.82
CA ASP A 60 3.22 15.12 61.34
C ASP A 60 2.54 13.84 60.80
N GLY A 61 1.24 13.89 60.51
CA GLY A 61 0.44 12.69 60.21
C GLY A 61 0.13 11.88 61.49
N GLY A 62 -0.18 10.58 61.32
CA GLY A 62 -0.52 9.68 62.43
C GLY A 62 -1.53 8.58 62.09
N THR A 63 -2.19 8.05 63.11
CA THR A 63 -3.19 6.96 62.98
C THR A 63 -4.60 7.50 63.07
N TRP A 64 -5.52 7.01 62.24
CA TRP A 64 -6.91 7.47 62.16
C TRP A 64 -7.65 7.30 63.49
N SER A 65 -7.47 6.18 64.19
CA SER A 65 -8.18 5.89 65.44
C SER A 65 -7.70 6.73 66.64
N ASP A 66 -6.57 7.44 66.55
CA ASP A 66 -6.01 8.23 67.66
C ASP A 66 -6.80 9.53 67.86
N ALA A 67 -7.65 9.55 68.89
CA ALA A 67 -8.52 10.68 69.19
C ALA A 67 -7.74 11.99 69.46
N GLY A 68 -6.48 11.92 69.89
CA GLY A 68 -5.64 13.10 70.13
C GLY A 68 -5.20 13.82 68.86
N LYS A 69 -5.48 13.26 67.68
CA LYS A 69 -5.10 13.79 66.36
C LYS A 69 -6.25 14.50 65.64
N TRP A 70 -7.41 14.58 66.29
CA TRP A 70 -8.64 15.18 65.76
C TRP A 70 -9.19 16.26 66.69
N ALA A 71 -9.84 17.28 66.13
CA ALA A 71 -10.68 18.20 66.92
C ALA A 71 -11.91 17.48 67.51
N LEU A 72 -12.51 16.57 66.73
CA LEU A 72 -13.50 15.59 67.18
C LEU A 72 -13.23 14.27 66.45
N ALA A 73 -12.84 13.23 67.17
CA ALA A 73 -12.50 11.94 66.56
C ALA A 73 -13.72 11.34 65.83
N PRO A 74 -13.60 10.95 64.54
CA PRO A 74 -14.70 10.30 63.81
C PRO A 74 -14.91 8.84 64.22
N GLY A 75 -13.95 8.20 64.89
CA GLY A 75 -14.03 6.78 65.23
C GLY A 75 -14.18 5.89 63.98
N ALA A 76 -15.09 4.91 64.05
CA ALA A 76 -15.49 4.10 62.89
C ALA A 76 -16.38 4.87 61.88
N GLY A 77 -16.75 6.12 62.21
CA GLY A 77 -17.59 6.95 61.37
C GLY A 77 -19.04 6.50 61.30
N ALA A 78 -19.83 7.21 60.49
CA ALA A 78 -21.24 6.94 60.26
C ALA A 78 -21.66 7.51 58.90
N ALA A 79 -22.78 7.02 58.36
CA ALA A 79 -23.35 7.57 57.14
C ALA A 79 -23.64 9.08 57.32
N GLY A 80 -23.26 9.89 56.33
CA GLY A 80 -23.41 11.36 56.38
C GLY A 80 -22.33 12.10 57.20
N ALA A 81 -21.40 11.40 57.84
CA ALA A 81 -20.33 12.03 58.61
C ALA A 81 -19.42 12.89 57.70
N THR A 82 -19.10 14.11 58.15
CA THR A 82 -18.18 15.01 57.44
C THR A 82 -16.80 14.97 58.08
N VAL A 83 -15.78 14.59 57.31
CA VAL A 83 -14.38 14.52 57.72
C VAL A 83 -13.56 15.54 56.92
N ARG A 84 -12.64 16.25 57.59
CA ARG A 84 -11.80 17.27 56.96
C ARG A 84 -10.32 17.11 57.28
N PHE A 85 -9.51 17.23 56.25
CA PHE A 85 -8.05 17.33 56.27
C PHE A 85 -7.65 18.74 55.81
N ASP A 86 -7.54 19.67 56.75
CA ASP A 86 -7.21 21.08 56.47
C ASP A 86 -5.70 21.34 56.63
N ASP A 87 -5.25 22.60 56.62
CA ASP A 87 -3.85 23.04 56.74
C ASP A 87 -3.21 22.82 58.12
N SER A 88 -3.29 21.60 58.67
CA SER A 88 -2.60 21.24 59.93
C SER A 88 -1.21 20.63 59.70
N LEU A 89 -0.97 19.97 58.56
CA LEU A 89 0.33 19.39 58.23
C LEU A 89 1.43 20.44 58.07
N ALA A 90 2.60 20.18 58.66
CA ALA A 90 3.81 20.99 58.44
C ALA A 90 4.58 20.58 57.16
N ALA A 91 4.42 19.34 56.71
CA ALA A 91 4.96 18.77 55.47
C ALA A 91 4.06 17.60 55.00
N ASP A 92 4.25 17.11 53.78
CA ASP A 92 3.56 15.90 53.26
C ASP A 92 3.65 14.74 54.27
N ALA A 93 2.50 14.15 54.62
CA ALA A 93 2.44 13.14 55.66
C ALA A 93 1.30 12.13 55.42
N SER A 94 1.41 10.98 56.09
CA SER A 94 0.42 9.90 56.01
C SER A 94 -0.50 9.85 57.22
N VAL A 95 -1.77 9.56 56.97
CA VAL A 95 -2.76 9.16 57.96
C VAL A 95 -3.05 7.68 57.74
N LEU A 96 -2.78 6.83 58.73
CA LEU A 96 -3.01 5.39 58.63
C LEU A 96 -4.45 5.05 59.01
N LEU A 97 -5.20 4.51 58.04
CA LEU A 97 -6.52 3.91 58.27
C LEU A 97 -6.33 2.51 58.88
N ASP A 98 -6.26 2.48 60.22
CA ASP A 98 -6.01 1.29 61.03
C ASP A 98 -7.29 0.54 61.44
N GLN A 99 -8.46 1.08 61.11
CA GLN A 99 -9.76 0.45 61.28
C GLN A 99 -10.69 0.78 60.10
N ASN A 100 -11.74 -0.01 59.87
CA ASN A 100 -12.81 0.37 58.94
C ASN A 100 -13.45 1.69 59.37
N ALA A 101 -13.67 2.58 58.41
CA ALA A 101 -14.30 3.88 58.67
C ALA A 101 -15.39 4.18 57.64
N THR A 102 -16.45 4.88 58.04
CA THR A 102 -17.51 5.37 57.15
C THR A 102 -17.55 6.90 57.14
N ALA A 103 -17.54 7.52 55.96
CA ALA A 103 -17.71 8.96 55.81
C ALA A 103 -18.71 9.28 54.69
N GLY A 104 -19.54 10.31 54.88
CA GLY A 104 -20.39 10.85 53.83
C GLY A 104 -19.70 11.90 52.98
N LEU A 105 -18.98 12.81 53.64
CA LEU A 105 -18.26 13.92 52.99
C LEU A 105 -16.81 13.96 53.49
N LEU A 106 -15.87 14.09 52.57
CA LEU A 106 -14.45 14.21 52.84
C LEU A 106 -13.87 15.44 52.16
N PHE A 107 -13.16 16.27 52.90
CA PHE A 107 -12.54 17.48 52.36
C PHE A 107 -11.04 17.47 52.58
N PHE A 108 -10.29 17.87 51.55
CA PHE A 108 -8.87 18.14 51.65
C PHE A 108 -8.61 19.59 51.25
N ASN A 109 -8.05 20.36 52.17
CA ASN A 109 -7.74 21.76 51.99
C ASN A 109 -6.36 22.02 52.56
N SER A 110 -5.36 21.40 51.95
CA SER A 110 -3.98 21.70 52.28
C SER A 110 -3.07 21.72 51.08
N THR A 111 -2.06 22.58 51.13
CA THR A 111 -0.97 22.56 50.15
C THR A 111 -0.02 21.38 50.35
N ASN A 112 0.12 20.89 51.58
CA ASN A 112 0.87 19.68 51.91
C ASN A 112 0.03 18.43 51.61
N ALA A 113 0.65 17.42 51.01
CA ALA A 113 -0.02 16.21 50.57
C ALA A 113 -0.37 15.31 51.76
N TYR A 114 -1.66 15.21 52.07
CA TYR A 114 -2.20 14.06 52.81
C TYR A 114 -2.14 12.78 51.98
N THR A 115 -1.59 11.72 52.59
CA THR A 115 -1.76 10.34 52.14
C THR A 115 -2.61 9.56 53.14
N LEU A 116 -3.87 9.30 52.82
CA LEU A 116 -4.68 8.36 53.61
C LEU A 116 -4.27 6.94 53.23
N SER A 117 -3.33 6.39 53.99
CA SER A 117 -2.77 5.05 53.79
C SER A 117 -3.64 3.98 54.43
N GLY A 118 -3.70 2.78 53.83
CA GLY A 118 -4.34 1.62 54.43
C GLY A 118 -3.31 0.53 54.74
N ASN A 119 -3.64 -0.38 55.65
CA ASN A 119 -2.88 -1.62 55.89
C ASN A 119 -3.32 -2.77 54.95
N GLY A 120 -4.20 -2.50 53.97
CA GLY A 120 -4.77 -3.48 53.04
C GLY A 120 -5.95 -4.30 53.59
N MET A 121 -6.26 -4.20 54.89
CA MET A 121 -7.36 -4.95 55.54
C MET A 121 -8.58 -4.07 55.83
N ASN A 122 -8.36 -2.76 56.03
CA ASN A 122 -9.41 -1.81 56.35
C ASN A 122 -9.82 -1.00 55.12
N ALA A 123 -11.12 -0.73 55.00
CA ALA A 123 -11.68 0.08 53.93
C ALA A 123 -12.32 1.38 54.47
N LEU A 124 -12.25 2.43 53.65
CA LEU A 124 -13.07 3.62 53.83
C LEU A 124 -14.37 3.45 53.04
N SER A 125 -15.49 3.29 53.74
CA SER A 125 -16.82 3.27 53.15
C SER A 125 -17.32 4.69 52.92
N LEU A 126 -17.73 4.99 51.69
CA LEU A 126 -18.35 6.27 51.34
C LEU A 126 -19.87 6.12 51.28
N ASP A 127 -20.54 6.72 52.26
CA ASP A 127 -21.99 6.66 52.44
C ASP A 127 -22.51 7.95 53.08
N ASN A 128 -23.41 8.65 52.38
CA ASN A 128 -24.03 9.87 52.87
C ASN A 128 -25.40 9.64 53.53
N GLY A 129 -25.87 8.39 53.60
CA GLY A 129 -27.06 7.99 54.36
C GLY A 129 -28.40 8.53 53.85
N GLY A 130 -28.45 9.07 52.63
CA GLY A 130 -29.62 9.74 52.06
C GLY A 130 -29.60 9.83 50.53
N THR A 131 -30.44 10.70 49.96
CA THR A 131 -30.58 10.87 48.50
C THR A 131 -29.52 11.78 47.87
N THR A 132 -28.74 12.49 48.69
CA THR A 132 -27.64 13.34 48.23
C THR A 132 -26.35 12.51 48.11
N PRO A 133 -25.61 12.62 47.00
CA PRO A 133 -24.34 11.90 46.84
C PRO A 133 -23.35 12.21 47.97
N GLY A 134 -22.54 11.21 48.33
CA GLY A 134 -21.33 11.45 49.11
C GLY A 134 -20.34 12.28 48.30
N ALA A 135 -19.28 12.80 48.93
CA ALA A 135 -18.29 13.58 48.20
C ALA A 135 -16.88 13.50 48.77
N ILE A 136 -15.88 13.54 47.88
CA ILE A 136 -14.50 13.89 48.21
C ILE A 136 -14.17 15.19 47.48
N GLN A 137 -13.91 16.26 48.22
CA GLN A 137 -13.61 17.58 47.69
C GLN A 137 -12.15 17.95 47.94
N ILE A 138 -11.43 18.32 46.88
CA ILE A 138 -10.06 18.81 46.97
C ILE A 138 -10.09 20.32 46.70
N GLU A 139 -9.84 21.08 47.74
CA GLU A 139 -9.89 22.54 47.76
C GLU A 139 -8.50 23.13 47.46
N GLN A 140 -7.42 22.43 47.82
CA GLN A 140 -6.03 22.81 47.55
C GLN A 140 -5.16 21.55 47.45
N GLY A 141 -3.95 21.69 46.90
CA GLY A 141 -2.93 20.64 46.91
C GLY A 141 -3.21 19.41 46.03
N ARG A 142 -2.41 18.37 46.26
CA ARG A 142 -2.49 17.08 45.57
C ARG A 142 -2.43 15.98 46.62
N HIS A 143 -3.48 15.16 46.71
CA HIS A 143 -3.63 14.19 47.79
C HIS A 143 -3.78 12.77 47.27
N THR A 144 -3.50 11.80 48.15
CA THR A 144 -3.51 10.39 47.82
C THR A 144 -4.34 9.60 48.82
N LEU A 145 -5.22 8.74 48.33
CA LEU A 145 -5.88 7.69 49.10
C LEU A 145 -5.30 6.36 48.63
N SER A 146 -4.56 5.70 49.52
CA SER A 146 -3.98 4.36 49.32
C SER A 146 -4.62 3.31 50.24
N ALA A 147 -5.73 3.64 50.89
CA ALA A 147 -6.61 2.67 51.54
C ALA A 147 -7.72 2.23 50.58
N PRO A 148 -8.15 0.94 50.59
CA PRO A 148 -9.31 0.49 49.82
C PRO A 148 -10.56 1.34 50.10
N ILE A 149 -11.36 1.60 49.06
CA ILE A 149 -12.60 2.38 49.16
C ILE A 149 -13.80 1.50 48.81
N ALA A 150 -14.87 1.56 49.60
CA ALA A 150 -16.13 0.90 49.31
C ALA A 150 -17.23 1.94 49.04
N LEU A 151 -17.78 1.95 47.82
CA LEU A 151 -18.88 2.83 47.42
C LEU A 151 -20.22 2.17 47.75
N LEU A 152 -20.97 2.76 48.68
CA LEU A 152 -22.32 2.29 49.04
C LEU A 152 -23.43 3.04 48.29
N GLY A 153 -23.11 4.21 47.71
CA GLY A 153 -24.00 5.01 46.85
C GLY A 153 -23.21 5.88 45.87
N GLU A 154 -23.88 6.82 45.20
CA GLU A 154 -23.20 7.79 44.32
C GLU A 154 -22.23 8.68 45.14
N THR A 155 -21.01 8.84 44.65
CA THR A 155 -19.98 9.69 45.25
C THR A 155 -19.40 10.67 44.23
N ASP A 156 -19.48 11.96 44.55
CA ASP A 156 -18.85 13.02 43.78
C ASP A 156 -17.35 13.18 44.13
N ILE A 157 -16.48 13.18 43.13
CA ILE A 157 -15.06 13.53 43.28
C ILE A 157 -14.84 14.93 42.70
N LYS A 158 -14.48 15.88 43.55
CA LYS A 158 -14.56 17.33 43.29
C LYS A 158 -13.22 18.08 43.43
N PRO A 159 -12.13 17.70 42.73
CA PRO A 159 -10.90 18.47 42.75
C PRO A 159 -11.03 19.77 41.94
N ILE A 160 -10.68 20.92 42.53
CA ILE A 160 -10.69 22.21 41.81
C ILE A 160 -9.48 22.36 40.86
N ALA A 161 -9.48 23.40 40.02
CA ALA A 161 -8.40 23.66 39.07
C ALA A 161 -7.02 23.69 39.76
N GLY A 162 -6.03 23.00 39.17
CA GLY A 162 -4.67 22.89 39.71
C GLY A 162 -4.47 21.83 40.79
N THR A 163 -5.55 21.23 41.31
CA THR A 163 -5.49 20.18 42.34
C THR A 163 -5.68 18.78 41.75
N ALA A 164 -5.30 17.75 42.51
CA ALA A 164 -5.48 16.35 42.10
C ALA A 164 -5.79 15.42 43.28
N LEU A 165 -6.56 14.36 43.00
CA LEU A 165 -6.77 13.24 43.90
C LEU A 165 -6.28 11.95 43.24
N SER A 166 -5.37 11.22 43.88
CA SER A 166 -4.94 9.89 43.45
C SER A 166 -5.58 8.81 44.31
N LEU A 167 -6.31 7.88 43.69
CA LEU A 167 -6.83 6.68 44.31
C LEU A 167 -5.95 5.49 43.90
N ASN A 168 -5.04 5.11 44.79
CA ASN A 168 -3.97 4.14 44.53
C ASN A 168 -4.23 2.76 45.13
N ALA A 169 -5.40 2.56 45.75
CA ALA A 169 -5.89 1.25 46.19
C ALA A 169 -7.25 0.95 45.54
N PRO A 170 -7.67 -0.33 45.45
CA PRO A 170 -8.91 -0.71 44.80
C PRO A 170 -10.15 0.02 45.35
N VAL A 171 -10.94 0.56 44.43
CA VAL A 171 -12.30 1.05 44.71
C VAL A 171 -13.29 -0.05 44.33
N GLY A 172 -14.16 -0.44 45.27
CA GLY A 172 -15.17 -1.47 45.08
C GLY A 172 -16.56 -1.01 45.55
N GLY A 173 -17.54 -1.91 45.49
CA GLY A 173 -18.92 -1.65 45.95
C GLY A 173 -19.92 -1.42 44.82
N ILE A 174 -21.18 -1.21 45.18
CA ILE A 174 -22.29 -1.08 44.22
C ILE A 174 -22.50 0.36 43.73
N GLY A 175 -21.93 1.34 44.43
CA GLY A 175 -22.09 2.76 44.14
C GLY A 175 -21.38 3.22 42.87
N SER A 176 -21.69 4.44 42.44
CA SER A 176 -21.13 5.12 41.26
C SER A 176 -20.15 6.23 41.67
N LEU A 177 -19.26 6.59 40.75
CA LEU A 177 -18.37 7.75 40.88
C LEU A 177 -18.78 8.85 39.89
N VAL A 178 -18.79 10.10 40.33
CA VAL A 178 -19.00 11.26 39.45
C VAL A 178 -17.82 12.21 39.59
N LYS A 179 -17.00 12.27 38.54
CA LYS A 179 -15.87 13.21 38.47
C LYS A 179 -16.37 14.60 38.06
N ARG A 180 -16.23 15.55 38.98
CA ARG A 180 -16.61 16.97 38.82
C ARG A 180 -15.41 17.90 39.03
N ASN A 181 -15.64 19.19 38.79
CA ASN A 181 -14.67 20.28 38.89
C ASN A 181 -13.46 20.11 37.95
N ALA A 182 -12.71 21.19 37.75
CA ALA A 182 -11.66 21.26 36.73
C ALA A 182 -10.36 20.49 37.06
N GLY A 183 -10.17 20.02 38.30
CA GLY A 183 -8.98 19.29 38.72
C GLY A 183 -8.92 17.85 38.20
N GLU A 184 -7.90 17.12 38.62
CA GLU A 184 -7.59 15.77 38.14
C GLU A 184 -8.00 14.68 39.14
N LEU A 185 -8.62 13.61 38.66
CA LEU A 185 -8.77 12.35 39.39
C LEU A 185 -7.87 11.30 38.74
N ILE A 186 -6.99 10.68 39.50
CA ILE A 186 -6.08 9.64 39.05
C ILE A 186 -6.53 8.32 39.69
N LEU A 187 -6.84 7.31 38.87
CA LEU A 187 -7.04 5.93 39.31
C LEU A 187 -5.75 5.16 39.02
N GLY A 188 -5.14 4.60 40.06
CA GLY A 188 -3.87 3.88 39.99
C GLY A 188 -3.96 2.38 40.29
N ALA A 189 -5.16 1.86 40.56
CA ALA A 189 -5.42 0.47 40.92
C ALA A 189 -6.53 -0.16 40.07
N ALA A 190 -6.62 -1.49 40.09
CA ALA A 190 -7.74 -2.22 39.52
C ALA A 190 -8.99 -2.03 40.39
N ASN A 191 -10.03 -1.42 39.82
CA ASN A 191 -11.28 -1.13 40.51
C ASN A 191 -12.37 -2.16 40.12
N THR A 192 -13.32 -2.36 41.03
CA THR A 192 -14.37 -3.39 40.92
C THR A 192 -15.77 -2.85 41.20
N PHE A 193 -15.93 -1.54 41.37
CA PHE A 193 -17.25 -0.96 41.60
C PHE A 193 -18.16 -1.09 40.36
N THR A 194 -19.44 -1.37 40.60
CA THR A 194 -20.39 -1.74 39.54
C THR A 194 -21.32 -0.59 39.11
N GLY A 195 -21.43 0.48 39.89
CA GLY A 195 -22.36 1.59 39.63
C GLY A 195 -21.96 2.51 38.46
N GLY A 196 -20.75 2.34 37.92
CA GLY A 196 -20.22 3.14 36.80
C GLY A 196 -19.55 4.44 37.23
N LEU A 197 -18.94 5.13 36.26
CA LEU A 197 -18.22 6.39 36.45
C LEU A 197 -18.71 7.42 35.43
N ARG A 198 -19.09 8.62 35.87
CA ARG A 198 -19.44 9.76 35.00
C ARG A 198 -18.36 10.84 35.05
N LEU A 199 -17.76 11.15 33.91
CA LEU A 199 -16.81 12.26 33.75
C LEU A 199 -17.56 13.52 33.33
N VAL A 200 -17.92 14.36 34.30
CA VAL A 200 -18.71 15.58 34.10
C VAL A 200 -17.82 16.82 33.93
N SER A 201 -16.59 16.82 34.43
CA SER A 201 -15.61 17.90 34.21
C SER A 201 -14.20 17.54 34.68
N GLY A 202 -13.21 18.31 34.21
CA GLY A 202 -11.80 18.11 34.53
C GLY A 202 -11.21 16.90 33.82
N THR A 203 -10.18 16.30 34.40
CA THR A 203 -9.48 15.14 33.81
C THR A 203 -9.69 13.90 34.68
N LEU A 204 -9.94 12.76 34.03
CA LEU A 204 -9.81 11.43 34.63
C LEU A 204 -8.56 10.77 34.04
N THR A 205 -7.61 10.38 34.87
CA THR A 205 -6.39 9.68 34.46
C THR A 205 -6.45 8.24 34.95
N LEU A 206 -6.33 7.27 34.05
CA LEU A 206 -6.07 5.87 34.34
C LEU A 206 -4.57 5.64 34.15
N THR A 207 -3.88 5.14 35.17
CA THR A 207 -2.45 4.87 35.11
C THR A 207 -2.13 3.44 35.52
N ASN A 208 -1.03 2.89 34.99
CA ASN A 208 -0.48 1.61 35.40
C ASN A 208 -1.49 0.44 35.32
N GLY A 209 -2.32 0.39 34.26
CA GLY A 209 -3.33 -0.64 34.07
C GLY A 209 -4.59 -0.51 34.93
N ALA A 210 -4.79 0.64 35.59
CA ALA A 210 -6.03 0.94 36.30
C ALA A 210 -7.25 0.95 35.36
N ASN A 211 -8.43 0.70 35.90
CA ASN A 211 -9.71 0.71 35.17
C ASN A 211 -10.71 1.68 35.82
N ALA A 212 -11.88 1.87 35.18
CA ALA A 212 -12.97 2.69 35.69
C ALA A 212 -14.08 1.88 36.39
N GLY A 213 -13.72 0.74 37.00
CA GLY A 213 -14.68 -0.23 37.53
C GLY A 213 -15.25 -1.15 36.44
N THR A 214 -16.29 -1.91 36.78
CA THR A 214 -16.95 -2.85 35.85
C THR A 214 -18.26 -2.31 35.28
N GLY A 215 -18.75 -1.17 35.81
CA GLY A 215 -19.89 -0.45 35.26
C GLY A 215 -19.52 0.44 34.05
N PRO A 216 -20.50 1.13 33.44
CA PRO A 216 -20.25 2.03 32.30
C PRO A 216 -19.38 3.23 32.70
N LEU A 217 -18.55 3.70 31.76
CA LEU A 217 -17.82 4.98 31.85
C LEU A 217 -18.47 5.99 30.91
N SER A 218 -19.11 7.02 31.45
CA SER A 218 -19.80 8.05 30.66
C SER A 218 -18.97 9.33 30.52
N LEU A 219 -18.74 9.76 29.28
CA LEU A 219 -18.09 11.03 28.95
C LEU A 219 -19.18 12.10 28.78
N GLU A 220 -19.28 13.04 29.72
CA GLU A 220 -20.35 14.04 29.82
C GLU A 220 -19.84 15.49 29.71
N ASN A 221 -18.60 15.68 29.24
CA ASN A 221 -18.04 17.02 29.01
C ASN A 221 -17.14 17.06 27.78
N ASP A 222 -17.40 18.03 26.91
CA ASP A 222 -16.60 18.24 25.71
C ASP A 222 -15.17 18.63 26.10
N TYR A 223 -14.21 18.07 25.36
CA TYR A 223 -12.78 18.35 25.52
C TYR A 223 -12.16 17.99 26.88
N ALA A 224 -12.92 17.50 27.87
CA ALA A 224 -12.36 16.89 29.07
C ALA A 224 -11.76 15.53 28.71
N PRO A 225 -10.45 15.31 28.91
CA PRO A 225 -9.84 14.04 28.54
C PRO A 225 -10.12 12.98 29.60
N LEU A 226 -10.53 11.80 29.13
CA LEU A 226 -10.08 10.54 29.71
C LEU A 226 -8.63 10.34 29.27
N ARG A 227 -7.68 10.41 30.18
CA ARG A 227 -6.26 10.17 29.93
C ARG A 227 -5.87 8.76 30.35
N VAL A 228 -5.18 8.03 29.49
CA VAL A 228 -4.59 6.72 29.78
C VAL A 228 -3.08 6.82 29.66
N ALA A 229 -2.35 6.44 30.72
CA ALA A 229 -0.92 6.58 30.82
C ALA A 229 -0.25 5.37 31.52
N GLY A 230 1.08 5.29 31.43
CA GLY A 230 1.86 4.18 31.96
C GLY A 230 2.06 3.05 30.94
N THR A 231 2.77 1.99 31.34
CA THR A 231 3.27 0.94 30.43
C THR A 231 2.37 -0.30 30.34
N GLY A 232 1.18 -0.28 30.95
CA GLY A 232 0.20 -1.38 30.91
C GLY A 232 -1.14 -0.94 30.32
N PRO A 233 -1.88 -1.83 29.65
CA PRO A 233 -3.20 -1.50 29.11
C PRO A 233 -4.23 -1.29 30.22
N SER A 234 -4.98 -0.20 30.14
CA SER A 234 -6.16 0.04 30.98
C SER A 234 -7.40 -0.55 30.32
N GLU A 235 -7.95 -1.60 30.90
CA GLU A 235 -9.17 -2.27 30.40
C GLU A 235 -10.43 -1.65 31.00
N LEU A 236 -11.38 -1.27 30.15
CA LEU A 236 -12.72 -0.82 30.53
C LEU A 236 -13.72 -1.98 30.34
N GLY A 237 -14.12 -2.59 31.45
CA GLY A 237 -15.02 -3.75 31.45
C GLY A 237 -16.47 -3.41 31.08
N GLY A 238 -16.95 -2.23 31.48
CA GLY A 238 -18.24 -1.69 31.02
C GLY A 238 -18.09 -0.85 29.74
N PRO A 239 -19.22 -0.50 29.07
CA PRO A 239 -19.17 0.30 27.85
C PRO A 239 -18.65 1.72 28.13
N LEU A 240 -17.93 2.27 27.16
CA LEU A 240 -17.61 3.70 27.13
C LEU A 240 -18.78 4.46 26.46
N SER A 241 -19.50 5.28 27.21
CA SER A 241 -20.68 6.01 26.73
C SER A 241 -20.32 7.45 26.34
N VAL A 242 -20.51 7.79 25.07
CA VAL A 242 -20.35 9.13 24.49
C VAL A 242 -21.68 9.90 24.62
N ARG A 243 -21.74 10.88 25.53
CA ARG A 243 -22.97 11.66 25.81
C ARG A 243 -22.91 13.12 25.39
N VAL A 244 -21.75 13.57 24.92
CA VAL A 244 -21.49 14.93 24.44
C VAL A 244 -20.91 14.91 23.03
N ALA A 245 -20.80 16.07 22.41
CA ALA A 245 -20.50 16.17 20.98
C ALA A 245 -19.05 15.82 20.63
N GLN A 246 -18.08 16.12 21.50
CA GLN A 246 -16.64 16.00 21.23
C GLN A 246 -15.85 15.60 22.48
N PRO A 247 -16.11 14.43 23.08
CA PRO A 247 -15.30 13.94 24.18
C PRO A 247 -13.94 13.41 23.67
N VAL A 248 -12.93 13.44 24.55
CA VAL A 248 -11.54 13.10 24.22
C VAL A 248 -11.07 11.89 25.02
N VAL A 249 -10.44 10.93 24.33
CA VAL A 249 -9.63 9.87 24.92
C VAL A 249 -8.18 10.09 24.51
N GLU A 250 -7.35 10.48 25.47
CA GLU A 250 -5.92 10.73 25.27
C GLU A 250 -5.12 9.53 25.76
N VAL A 251 -4.42 8.84 24.85
CA VAL A 251 -3.59 7.69 25.20
C VAL A 251 -2.13 8.06 25.01
N ALA A 252 -1.38 8.09 26.11
CA ALA A 252 0.03 8.44 26.12
C ALA A 252 0.87 7.46 25.29
N PRO A 253 2.08 7.85 24.85
CA PRO A 253 2.99 6.93 24.17
C PRO A 253 3.20 5.64 24.99
N GLN A 254 3.20 4.49 24.31
CA GLN A 254 3.32 3.14 24.89
C GLN A 254 2.17 2.69 25.81
N ALA A 255 1.16 3.53 26.06
CA ALA A 255 -0.04 3.15 26.79
C ALA A 255 -1.09 2.54 25.85
N GLY A 256 -2.01 1.75 26.43
CA GLY A 256 -3.15 1.15 25.72
C GLY A 256 -4.45 1.36 26.49
N ALA A 257 -5.52 1.76 25.80
CA ALA A 257 -6.87 1.84 26.35
C ALA A 257 -7.74 0.77 25.68
N VAL A 258 -8.24 -0.21 26.44
CA VAL A 258 -9.01 -1.34 25.90
C VAL A 258 -10.48 -1.21 26.27
N LEU A 259 -11.34 -1.02 25.27
CA LEU A 259 -12.79 -0.95 25.41
C LEU A 259 -13.39 -2.36 25.33
N ALA A 260 -13.28 -3.15 26.40
CA ALA A 260 -13.79 -4.52 26.47
C ALA A 260 -15.33 -4.54 26.50
N GLY A 261 -15.95 -3.58 27.19
CA GLY A 261 -17.41 -3.41 27.21
C GLY A 261 -18.01 -2.76 25.97
N GLY A 262 -17.17 -2.36 24.99
CA GLY A 262 -17.61 -1.69 23.76
C GLY A 262 -17.76 -0.17 23.86
N LEU A 263 -18.20 0.44 22.77
CA LEU A 263 -18.41 1.89 22.63
C LEU A 263 -19.89 2.16 22.36
N ALA A 264 -20.50 3.06 23.13
CA ALA A 264 -21.91 3.43 23.00
C ALA A 264 -22.05 4.93 22.70
N TYR A 265 -22.80 5.28 21.66
CA TYR A 265 -23.17 6.67 21.35
C TYR A 265 -24.55 6.95 21.92
N GLU A 266 -24.60 7.77 22.97
CA GLU A 266 -25.83 8.12 23.70
C GLU A 266 -26.19 9.61 23.55
N HIS A 267 -25.39 10.38 22.81
CA HIS A 267 -25.69 11.76 22.47
C HIS A 267 -26.85 11.84 21.46
N ALA A 268 -27.80 12.76 21.68
CA ALA A 268 -29.00 12.88 20.83
C ALA A 268 -28.70 13.42 19.42
N GLY A 269 -27.59 14.16 19.26
CA GLY A 269 -27.13 14.71 17.98
C GLY A 269 -25.84 14.04 17.50
N ALA A 270 -25.15 14.70 16.57
CA ALA A 270 -23.85 14.23 16.09
C ALA A 270 -22.78 14.33 17.20
N ALA A 271 -22.09 13.23 17.45
CA ALA A 271 -20.99 13.11 18.40
C ALA A 271 -19.77 12.44 17.76
N THR A 272 -18.60 13.00 18.05
CA THR A 272 -17.30 12.56 17.56
C THR A 272 -16.42 12.20 18.75
N LEU A 273 -16.16 10.92 18.98
CA LEU A 273 -15.13 10.51 19.94
C LEU A 273 -13.75 10.84 19.36
N ILE A 274 -12.95 11.64 20.07
CA ILE A 274 -11.63 12.06 19.62
C ILE A 274 -10.55 11.24 20.32
N LYS A 275 -9.81 10.44 19.56
CA LYS A 275 -8.61 9.75 19.99
C LYS A 275 -7.37 10.64 19.80
N ARG A 276 -6.67 10.94 20.89
CA ARG A 276 -5.41 11.70 20.93
C ARG A 276 -4.24 10.89 21.48
N GLY A 277 -3.02 11.39 21.25
CA GLY A 277 -1.77 10.82 21.76
C GLY A 277 -1.29 9.58 21.00
N ALA A 278 0.01 9.32 21.06
CA ALA A 278 0.68 8.27 20.27
C ALA A 278 0.36 6.83 20.68
N GLY A 279 -0.32 6.60 21.81
CA GLY A 279 -0.70 5.26 22.26
C GLY A 279 -1.87 4.64 21.51
N GLU A 280 -2.28 3.44 21.94
CA GLU A 280 -3.29 2.62 21.26
C GLU A 280 -4.66 2.71 21.94
N LEU A 281 -5.73 2.91 21.14
CA LEU A 281 -7.11 2.67 21.57
C LEU A 281 -7.62 1.38 20.92
N VAL A 282 -8.03 0.41 21.73
CA VAL A 282 -8.47 -0.91 21.30
C VAL A 282 -9.98 -1.04 21.50
N LEU A 283 -10.72 -1.31 20.43
CA LEU A 283 -12.12 -1.69 20.48
C LEU A 283 -12.18 -3.22 20.51
N ALA A 284 -12.49 -3.79 21.69
CA ALA A 284 -12.51 -5.24 21.91
C ALA A 284 -13.92 -5.80 22.11
N GLY A 285 -14.88 -4.95 22.48
CA GLY A 285 -16.29 -5.32 22.63
C GLY A 285 -17.14 -5.09 21.38
N VAL A 286 -18.45 -4.97 21.60
CA VAL A 286 -19.44 -4.68 20.57
C VAL A 286 -19.70 -3.17 20.49
N THR A 287 -19.72 -2.61 19.28
CA THR A 287 -20.10 -1.22 19.02
C THR A 287 -21.20 -1.20 17.97
N GLU A 288 -22.44 -0.92 18.37
CA GLU A 288 -23.58 -0.81 17.44
C GLU A 288 -24.03 0.66 17.35
N ALA A 289 -23.46 1.39 16.39
CA ALA A 289 -23.68 2.81 16.17
C ALA A 289 -23.95 3.10 14.68
N ALA A 290 -24.95 2.40 14.13
CA ALA A 290 -25.42 2.53 12.74
C ALA A 290 -26.19 3.84 12.48
N THR A 291 -25.55 4.97 12.72
CA THR A 291 -26.14 6.31 12.56
C THR A 291 -25.07 7.31 12.17
N ASP A 292 -25.40 8.26 11.29
CA ASP A 292 -24.49 9.35 10.89
C ASP A 292 -24.16 10.33 12.02
N ASN A 293 -24.85 10.21 13.15
CA ASN A 293 -24.52 10.93 14.37
C ASN A 293 -23.30 10.34 15.09
N ALA A 294 -22.83 9.14 14.77
CA ALA A 294 -21.70 8.50 15.42
C ALA A 294 -20.43 8.61 14.58
N ARG A 295 -19.38 9.24 15.13
CA ARG A 295 -18.09 9.39 14.46
C ARG A 295 -16.91 9.13 15.41
N LEU A 296 -15.85 8.55 14.87
CA LEU A 296 -14.55 8.44 15.53
C LEU A 296 -13.52 9.29 14.78
N SER A 297 -12.90 10.25 15.47
CA SER A 297 -11.77 11.02 14.94
C SER A 297 -10.48 10.60 15.63
N MET A 298 -9.42 10.42 14.87
CA MET A 298 -8.11 10.03 15.34
C MET A 298 -7.10 11.09 14.96
N GLU A 299 -6.47 11.72 15.95
CA GLU A 299 -5.45 12.75 15.73
C GLU A 299 -4.03 12.17 15.66
N GLU A 300 -3.77 11.07 16.38
CA GLU A 300 -2.44 10.44 16.52
C GLU A 300 -2.53 8.99 17.02
N GLY A 301 -1.50 8.19 16.74
CA GLY A 301 -1.25 6.90 17.37
C GLY A 301 -1.88 5.72 16.62
N GLN A 302 -2.57 4.84 17.34
CA GLN A 302 -3.28 3.69 16.77
C GLN A 302 -4.72 3.58 17.29
N VAL A 303 -5.64 3.18 16.40
CA VAL A 303 -6.93 2.60 16.75
C VAL A 303 -6.97 1.18 16.22
N ARG A 304 -7.27 0.20 17.07
CA ARG A 304 -7.30 -1.22 16.71
C ARG A 304 -8.64 -1.84 17.05
N PHE A 305 -9.24 -2.55 16.11
CA PHE A 305 -10.37 -3.44 16.33
C PHE A 305 -9.82 -4.83 16.61
N ALA A 306 -9.97 -5.30 17.84
CA ALA A 306 -9.36 -6.56 18.29
C ALA A 306 -10.13 -7.78 17.80
N ALA A 307 -9.46 -8.94 17.78
CA ALA A 307 -10.06 -10.22 17.45
C ALA A 307 -11.35 -10.47 18.27
N GLY A 308 -12.43 -10.89 17.60
CA GLY A 308 -13.73 -11.13 18.23
C GLY A 308 -14.61 -9.88 18.42
N SER A 309 -14.08 -8.67 18.17
CA SER A 309 -14.89 -7.45 18.21
C SER A 309 -15.87 -7.38 17.03
N VAL A 310 -17.03 -6.76 17.28
CA VAL A 310 -18.03 -6.45 16.25
C VAL A 310 -18.31 -4.95 16.35
N SER A 311 -18.13 -4.22 15.26
CA SER A 311 -18.31 -2.78 15.26
C SER A 311 -19.01 -2.30 14.01
N ARG A 312 -20.08 -1.53 14.18
CA ARG A 312 -20.76 -0.78 13.13
C ARG A 312 -20.80 0.69 13.53
N ILE A 313 -20.12 1.56 12.79
CA ILE A 313 -20.03 3.01 13.09
C ILE A 313 -20.40 3.81 11.84
N GLY A 314 -21.42 4.67 11.97
CA GLY A 314 -21.98 5.43 10.86
C GLY A 314 -23.06 4.66 10.10
N ASP A 315 -23.80 5.35 9.22
CA ASP A 315 -24.69 4.71 8.24
C ASP A 315 -24.26 5.02 6.79
N VAL A 316 -24.30 6.30 6.40
CA VAL A 316 -23.91 6.78 5.05
C VAL A 316 -22.84 7.88 5.03
N ASP A 317 -22.60 8.57 6.15
CA ASP A 317 -21.61 9.66 6.20
C ASP A 317 -20.18 9.15 6.01
N ARG A 318 -19.51 9.67 4.97
CA ARG A 318 -18.10 9.35 4.64
C ARG A 318 -17.10 9.72 5.73
N GLN A 319 -17.50 10.50 6.74
CA GLN A 319 -16.65 10.94 7.85
C GLN A 319 -16.87 10.13 9.15
N ALA A 320 -17.51 8.96 9.09
CA ALA A 320 -17.70 8.11 10.25
C ALA A 320 -16.40 7.72 10.95
N PHE A 321 -15.34 7.43 10.19
CA PHE A 321 -13.98 7.33 10.72
C PHE A 321 -13.07 8.36 10.05
N ARG A 322 -12.50 9.26 10.85
CA ARG A 322 -11.65 10.34 10.37
C ARG A 322 -10.24 10.21 10.94
N MET A 323 -9.25 10.17 10.07
CA MET A 323 -7.86 10.44 10.44
C MET A 323 -7.60 11.92 10.21
N ASP A 324 -7.36 12.66 11.30
CA ASP A 324 -7.46 14.12 11.31
C ASP A 324 -6.24 14.83 10.69
N THR A 325 -6.38 16.14 10.47
CA THR A 325 -5.42 16.98 9.76
C THR A 325 -4.23 17.35 10.65
N ASN A 326 -3.13 16.60 10.55
CA ASN A 326 -1.83 17.02 11.06
C ASN A 326 -0.70 16.27 10.32
N ASN A 327 0.19 17.03 9.67
CA ASN A 327 1.26 16.49 8.83
C ASN A 327 2.35 15.73 9.61
N ASP A 328 2.54 16.05 10.88
CA ASP A 328 3.64 15.53 11.70
C ASP A 328 3.25 14.31 12.54
N ARG A 329 1.97 13.92 12.48
CA ARG A 329 1.42 12.84 13.29
C ARG A 329 1.09 11.62 12.43
N ALA A 330 1.60 10.47 12.85
CA ALA A 330 1.27 9.18 12.26
C ALA A 330 -0.02 8.63 12.89
N ARG A 331 -0.86 8.01 12.06
CA ARG A 331 -2.12 7.39 12.45
C ARG A 331 -2.28 6.04 11.77
N THR A 332 -2.61 5.03 12.56
CA THR A 332 -2.88 3.68 12.06
C THR A 332 -4.26 3.20 12.50
N LEU A 333 -5.06 2.74 11.55
CA LEU A 333 -6.23 1.91 11.81
C LEU A 333 -5.87 0.44 11.58
N ALA A 334 -6.03 -0.41 12.58
CA ALA A 334 -5.81 -1.85 12.47
C ALA A 334 -7.11 -2.63 12.71
N VAL A 335 -7.37 -3.64 11.88
CA VAL A 335 -8.48 -4.58 12.03
C VAL A 335 -7.88 -5.97 12.12
N ASP A 336 -7.84 -6.52 13.33
CA ASP A 336 -7.18 -7.80 13.62
C ASP A 336 -7.96 -8.98 13.03
N ALA A 337 -7.26 -10.09 12.77
CA ALA A 337 -7.89 -11.34 12.36
C ALA A 337 -9.02 -11.74 13.34
N GLY A 338 -10.20 -12.03 12.79
CA GLY A 338 -11.40 -12.34 13.56
C GLY A 338 -12.24 -11.14 14.03
N ALA A 339 -11.81 -9.89 13.79
CA ALA A 339 -12.65 -8.70 13.99
C ALA A 339 -13.63 -8.50 12.82
N GLN A 340 -14.82 -7.96 13.12
CA GLN A 340 -15.88 -7.65 12.16
C GLN A 340 -16.22 -6.16 12.23
N VAL A 341 -15.79 -5.38 11.24
CA VAL A 341 -15.93 -3.92 11.26
C VAL A 341 -16.70 -3.43 10.05
N THR A 342 -17.73 -2.61 10.28
CA THR A 342 -18.45 -1.84 9.27
C THR A 342 -18.34 -0.35 9.58
N LEU A 343 -17.77 0.42 8.66
CA LEU A 343 -17.71 1.89 8.76
C LEU A 343 -18.55 2.51 7.65
N ALA A 344 -19.26 3.61 7.88
CA ALA A 344 -19.93 4.29 6.77
C ALA A 344 -18.94 4.88 5.75
N GLY A 345 -17.81 5.40 6.22
CA GLY A 345 -16.70 5.75 5.36
C GLY A 345 -15.43 6.10 6.13
N LEU A 346 -14.32 6.10 5.40
CA LEU A 346 -12.99 6.39 5.88
C LEU A 346 -12.46 7.68 5.23
N TYR A 347 -12.26 8.70 6.07
CA TYR A 347 -11.72 10.00 5.69
C TYR A 347 -10.26 10.13 6.13
N MET A 348 -9.31 10.05 5.18
CA MET A 348 -7.87 10.19 5.45
C MET A 348 -7.41 11.60 5.05
N ALA A 349 -7.25 12.47 6.05
CA ALA A 349 -6.77 13.84 5.87
C ALA A 349 -5.23 13.89 5.70
N SER A 350 -4.60 15.03 6.01
CA SER A 350 -3.16 15.22 5.82
C SER A 350 -2.31 14.52 6.90
N GLY A 351 -1.13 14.00 6.54
CA GLY A 351 -0.17 13.35 7.45
C GLY A 351 0.24 11.96 6.97
N THR A 352 0.71 11.12 7.89
CA THR A 352 1.07 9.73 7.59
C THR A 352 -0.05 8.83 8.09
N ASN A 353 -0.84 8.28 7.17
CA ASN A 353 -1.99 7.46 7.51
C ASN A 353 -1.84 6.04 6.94
N ALA A 354 -2.11 5.04 7.77
CA ALA A 354 -2.07 3.64 7.40
C ALA A 354 -3.35 2.91 7.84
N VAL A 355 -3.82 1.99 7.02
CA VAL A 355 -4.87 1.03 7.37
C VAL A 355 -4.36 -0.38 7.13
N VAL A 356 -4.56 -1.24 8.12
CA VAL A 356 -4.15 -2.65 8.08
C VAL A 356 -5.37 -3.51 8.34
N VAL A 357 -5.66 -4.43 7.42
CA VAL A 357 -6.82 -5.32 7.47
C VAL A 357 -6.35 -6.77 7.46
N ASP A 358 -6.38 -7.40 8.64
CA ASP A 358 -6.17 -8.83 8.85
C ASP A 358 -7.52 -9.55 9.14
N GLY A 359 -8.56 -8.80 9.56
CA GLY A 359 -9.96 -9.26 9.75
C GLY A 359 -10.91 -8.81 8.64
N GLN A 360 -12.16 -8.46 8.97
CA GLN A 360 -13.13 -7.93 8.01
C GLN A 360 -13.36 -6.42 8.21
N LEU A 361 -13.15 -5.64 7.15
CA LEU A 361 -13.49 -4.22 7.07
C LEU A 361 -14.43 -3.98 5.89
N ALA A 362 -15.68 -3.66 6.20
CA ALA A 362 -16.71 -3.32 5.22
C ALA A 362 -17.07 -1.83 5.28
N PHE A 363 -17.48 -1.26 4.15
CA PHE A 363 -18.02 0.09 4.07
C PHE A 363 -19.50 0.09 3.68
N SER A 364 -20.34 0.71 4.51
CA SER A 364 -21.79 0.81 4.28
C SER A 364 -22.23 2.07 3.54
N GLY A 365 -21.40 3.11 3.49
CA GLY A 365 -21.75 4.36 2.83
C GLY A 365 -21.86 4.21 1.32
N ASN A 366 -22.77 4.97 0.72
CA ASN A 366 -23.15 4.85 -0.68
C ASN A 366 -22.48 5.87 -1.62
N ASN A 367 -21.64 6.76 -1.10
CA ASN A 367 -20.93 7.78 -1.88
C ASN A 367 -19.41 7.56 -1.84
N ASP A 368 -18.69 8.05 -0.83
CA ASP A 368 -17.26 7.77 -0.65
C ASP A 368 -17.07 6.74 0.47
N ALA A 369 -16.72 5.51 0.10
CA ALA A 369 -16.33 4.49 1.07
C ALA A 369 -14.97 4.82 1.68
N ALA A 370 -14.01 5.22 0.86
CA ALA A 370 -12.70 5.66 1.32
C ALA A 370 -12.11 6.73 0.39
N CYS A 371 -11.42 7.70 0.99
CA CYS A 371 -10.63 8.69 0.26
C CYS A 371 -9.21 8.72 0.82
N LEU A 372 -8.27 8.09 0.12
CA LEU A 372 -6.84 8.19 0.42
C LEU A 372 -6.34 9.54 -0.08
N ARG A 373 -5.78 10.34 0.83
CA ARG A 373 -5.29 11.71 0.59
C ARG A 373 -6.34 12.72 0.14
N ILE A 374 -7.36 12.98 0.95
CA ILE A 374 -8.30 14.07 0.61
C ILE A 374 -7.73 15.49 0.85
N GLN A 375 -6.57 15.59 1.51
CA GLN A 375 -5.81 16.83 1.73
C GLN A 375 -4.34 16.65 1.31
N GLY A 376 -3.69 17.74 0.88
CA GLY A 376 -2.37 17.67 0.22
C GLY A 376 -1.19 17.40 1.15
N ASN A 377 -0.34 16.43 0.80
CA ASN A 377 0.88 16.03 1.51
C ASN A 377 1.74 15.11 0.60
N THR A 378 3.06 15.03 0.82
CA THR A 378 4.05 14.29 0.02
C THR A 378 4.28 12.83 0.44
N VAL A 379 3.96 12.44 1.68
CA VAL A 379 4.02 11.05 2.16
C VAL A 379 2.95 10.21 1.47
N GLU A 380 3.09 8.89 1.36
CA GLU A 380 2.04 8.02 0.78
C GLU A 380 1.04 7.57 1.85
N ASP A 381 -0.27 7.67 1.60
CA ASP A 381 -1.27 6.94 2.41
C ASP A 381 -1.39 5.52 1.91
N ARG A 382 -1.49 4.55 2.83
CA ARG A 382 -1.58 3.14 2.44
C ARG A 382 -2.70 2.39 3.14
N VAL A 383 -3.47 1.65 2.36
CA VAL A 383 -4.38 0.60 2.85
C VAL A 383 -3.79 -0.75 2.46
N THR A 384 -3.56 -1.62 3.43
CA THR A 384 -3.02 -2.97 3.22
C THR A 384 -4.02 -4.01 3.71
N VAL A 385 -4.39 -4.94 2.82
CA VAL A 385 -5.22 -6.11 3.12
C VAL A 385 -4.32 -7.33 3.05
N ARG A 386 -4.02 -7.95 4.20
CA ARG A 386 -3.09 -9.09 4.26
C ARG A 386 -3.83 -10.42 4.12
N ALA A 387 -3.07 -11.51 4.06
CA ALA A 387 -3.58 -12.87 4.04
C ALA A 387 -4.66 -13.11 5.11
N GLY A 388 -5.84 -13.56 4.68
CA GLY A 388 -7.01 -13.77 5.53
C GLY A 388 -7.91 -12.54 5.75
N GLY A 389 -7.41 -11.34 5.44
CA GLY A 389 -8.18 -10.09 5.52
C GLY A 389 -9.17 -9.93 4.37
N MET A 390 -10.32 -9.29 4.67
CA MET A 390 -11.37 -8.95 3.71
C MET A 390 -11.70 -7.46 3.78
N LEU A 391 -11.60 -6.77 2.65
CA LEU A 391 -12.03 -5.39 2.47
C LEU A 391 -13.23 -5.35 1.53
N SER A 392 -14.32 -4.65 1.88
CA SER A 392 -15.46 -4.53 0.98
C SER A 392 -16.15 -3.17 1.01
N CYS A 393 -16.77 -2.78 -0.11
CA CYS A 393 -17.71 -1.66 -0.15
C CYS A 393 -18.83 -1.91 -1.16
N LEU A 394 -19.94 -1.18 -1.00
CA LEU A 394 -21.10 -1.31 -1.90
C LEU A 394 -20.72 -0.97 -3.36
N PRO A 395 -21.34 -1.62 -4.37
CA PRO A 395 -21.02 -1.40 -5.79
C PRO A 395 -21.02 0.06 -6.27
N GLY A 396 -21.93 0.89 -5.72
CA GLY A 396 -22.04 2.31 -6.04
C GLY A 396 -21.07 3.23 -5.29
N ALA A 397 -20.39 2.74 -4.25
CA ALA A 397 -19.51 3.54 -3.40
C ALA A 397 -18.11 3.66 -4.01
N TRP A 398 -17.50 4.83 -3.84
CA TRP A 398 -16.18 5.17 -4.36
C TRP A 398 -15.05 4.86 -3.36
N PHE A 399 -14.05 4.16 -3.85
CA PHE A 399 -12.75 4.00 -3.23
C PHE A 399 -11.73 4.82 -4.02
N ASN A 400 -11.36 5.97 -3.49
CA ASN A 400 -10.54 6.97 -4.17
C ASN A 400 -9.08 6.88 -3.71
N ILE A 401 -8.14 6.76 -4.67
CA ILE A 401 -6.72 6.54 -4.41
C ILE A 401 -5.89 7.68 -4.98
N GLY A 402 -5.17 8.39 -4.10
CA GLY A 402 -4.25 9.46 -4.48
C GLY A 402 -4.97 10.72 -4.97
N VAL A 403 -5.89 11.25 -4.15
CA VAL A 403 -6.74 12.41 -4.51
C VAL A 403 -5.96 13.74 -4.50
N ARG A 404 -5.23 14.06 -3.42
CA ARG A 404 -4.44 15.30 -3.27
C ARG A 404 -2.95 15.04 -2.97
N GLY A 405 -2.51 13.81 -3.13
CA GLY A 405 -1.14 13.37 -2.85
C GLY A 405 -0.95 11.93 -3.34
N PRO A 406 0.11 11.24 -2.90
CA PRO A 406 0.31 9.85 -3.26
C PRO A 406 -0.51 8.89 -2.38
N GLY A 407 -1.15 7.89 -2.98
CA GLY A 407 -1.91 6.88 -2.26
C GLY A 407 -1.73 5.48 -2.84
N ALA A 408 -1.78 4.46 -1.98
CA ALA A 408 -1.64 3.07 -2.36
C ALA A 408 -2.68 2.15 -1.71
N LEU A 409 -3.17 1.19 -2.49
CA LEU A 409 -3.91 0.01 -2.02
C LEU A 409 -3.04 -1.23 -2.27
N SER A 410 -2.79 -2.03 -1.24
CA SER A 410 -1.99 -3.26 -1.33
C SER A 410 -2.81 -4.45 -0.85
N ILE A 411 -3.02 -5.44 -1.72
CA ILE A 411 -3.69 -6.70 -1.42
C ILE A 411 -2.62 -7.80 -1.39
N GLU A 412 -2.14 -8.13 -0.19
CA GLU A 412 -1.00 -9.01 0.08
C GLU A 412 -1.51 -10.37 0.55
N GLY A 413 -2.06 -11.17 -0.37
CA GLY A 413 -2.72 -12.46 -0.09
C GLY A 413 -4.14 -12.36 0.47
N GLY A 414 -4.64 -11.15 0.73
CA GLY A 414 -6.01 -10.90 1.17
C GLY A 414 -7.03 -10.83 0.02
N THR A 415 -8.27 -10.49 0.35
CA THR A 415 -9.33 -10.25 -0.65
C THR A 415 -9.94 -8.86 -0.49
N ALA A 416 -10.11 -8.15 -1.60
CA ALA A 416 -10.87 -6.90 -1.64
C ALA A 416 -11.98 -6.98 -2.68
N GLN A 417 -13.22 -6.71 -2.28
CA GLN A 417 -14.36 -6.54 -3.17
C GLN A 417 -14.87 -5.10 -3.11
N LEU A 418 -14.44 -4.29 -4.07
CA LEU A 418 -14.72 -2.86 -4.09
C LEU A 418 -15.83 -2.55 -5.08
N GLY A 419 -16.58 -1.48 -4.81
CA GLY A 419 -17.55 -0.94 -5.74
C GLY A 419 -16.87 -0.21 -6.88
N SER A 420 -16.88 1.12 -6.83
CA SER A 420 -16.20 1.95 -7.83
C SER A 420 -14.83 2.38 -7.32
N VAL A 421 -13.78 2.16 -8.10
CA VAL A 421 -12.40 2.56 -7.80
C VAL A 421 -12.00 3.70 -8.72
N SER A 422 -11.42 4.75 -8.16
CA SER A 422 -10.82 5.85 -8.93
C SER A 422 -9.38 6.07 -8.51
N LEU A 423 -8.47 6.03 -9.49
CA LEU A 423 -7.11 6.52 -9.33
C LEU A 423 -7.14 8.04 -9.56
N GLY A 424 -7.42 8.75 -8.47
CA GLY A 424 -7.85 10.14 -8.45
C GLY A 424 -9.13 10.27 -7.64
N TYR A 425 -9.99 11.22 -8.01
CA TYR A 425 -11.23 11.48 -7.29
C TYR A 425 -12.45 11.22 -8.17
N GLN A 426 -13.14 10.11 -7.88
CA GLN A 426 -14.39 9.72 -8.52
C GLN A 426 -14.29 9.84 -10.05
N GLN A 427 -15.33 10.35 -10.72
CA GLN A 427 -15.28 10.76 -12.13
C GLN A 427 -15.45 12.28 -12.25
N ARG A 428 -14.61 13.05 -11.56
CA ARG A 428 -14.73 14.51 -11.57
C ARG A 428 -13.52 15.20 -12.18
N PRO A 429 -13.69 16.00 -13.26
CA PRO A 429 -12.57 16.57 -13.98
C PRO A 429 -11.93 17.77 -13.26
N GLU A 430 -12.23 18.03 -11.99
CA GLU A 430 -11.56 19.12 -11.27
C GLU A 430 -10.13 18.75 -10.89
N TYR A 431 -9.32 19.77 -10.63
CA TYR A 431 -7.94 19.63 -10.16
C TYR A 431 -7.91 19.47 -8.64
N TYR A 432 -7.42 18.34 -8.14
CA TYR A 432 -7.28 18.04 -6.71
C TYR A 432 -5.82 18.02 -6.23
N GLY A 433 -4.85 17.86 -7.13
CA GLY A 433 -3.43 17.97 -6.78
C GLY A 433 -2.74 16.61 -6.53
N GLY A 434 -3.37 15.49 -6.89
CA GLY A 434 -2.81 14.15 -6.71
C GLY A 434 -1.53 13.90 -7.51
N SER A 435 -0.63 13.11 -6.93
CA SER A 435 0.66 12.75 -7.56
C SER A 435 0.60 11.40 -8.27
N TYR A 436 0.07 10.38 -7.60
CA TYR A 436 -0.17 9.05 -8.15
C TYR A 436 -1.15 8.25 -7.27
N GLY A 437 -1.84 7.30 -7.89
CA GLY A 437 -2.54 6.21 -7.22
C GLY A 437 -1.92 4.88 -7.63
N ARG A 438 -1.58 4.04 -6.66
CA ARG A 438 -0.98 2.73 -6.89
C ARG A 438 -1.83 1.60 -6.33
N VAL A 439 -1.88 0.49 -7.05
CA VAL A 439 -2.53 -0.73 -6.60
C VAL A 439 -1.58 -1.91 -6.77
N PHE A 440 -1.42 -2.69 -5.72
CA PHE A 440 -0.63 -3.91 -5.71
C PHE A 440 -1.54 -5.09 -5.35
N VAL A 441 -1.50 -6.15 -6.13
CA VAL A 441 -2.17 -7.43 -5.83
C VAL A 441 -1.11 -8.51 -5.91
N THR A 442 -0.75 -9.12 -4.77
CA THR A 442 0.40 -10.03 -4.64
C THR A 442 0.08 -11.19 -3.69
N GLY A 443 0.97 -12.19 -3.63
CA GLY A 443 0.90 -13.27 -2.65
C GLY A 443 -0.39 -14.11 -2.69
N GLY A 444 -0.99 -14.31 -3.86
CA GLY A 444 -2.28 -14.99 -4.03
C GLY A 444 -3.50 -14.11 -3.76
N GLY A 445 -3.31 -12.80 -3.60
CA GLY A 445 -4.39 -11.86 -3.31
C GLY A 445 -5.38 -11.66 -4.47
N MET A 446 -6.58 -11.21 -4.13
CA MET A 446 -7.64 -10.91 -5.11
C MET A 446 -8.21 -9.51 -4.91
N LEU A 447 -8.26 -8.74 -6.00
CA LEU A 447 -9.05 -7.51 -6.10
C LEU A 447 -10.20 -7.71 -7.10
N ASP A 448 -11.43 -7.64 -6.62
CA ASP A 448 -12.67 -7.71 -7.40
C ASP A 448 -13.37 -6.34 -7.40
N VAL A 449 -13.53 -5.74 -8.58
CA VAL A 449 -14.17 -4.44 -8.73
C VAL A 449 -15.55 -4.63 -9.36
N THR A 450 -16.58 -4.34 -8.57
CA THR A 450 -17.99 -4.64 -8.91
C THR A 450 -18.74 -3.45 -9.52
N GLY A 451 -18.19 -2.24 -9.39
CA GLY A 451 -18.75 -0.99 -9.90
C GLY A 451 -18.03 -0.49 -11.15
N ARG A 452 -17.15 0.51 -10.99
CA ARG A 452 -16.37 1.14 -12.07
C ARG A 452 -14.88 1.12 -11.76
N TRP A 453 -14.05 1.09 -12.80
CA TRP A 453 -12.63 1.35 -12.68
C TRP A 453 -12.25 2.60 -13.46
N ASN A 454 -11.83 3.66 -12.78
CA ASN A 454 -11.38 4.89 -13.41
C ASN A 454 -9.86 5.05 -13.32
N TRP A 455 -9.19 4.99 -14.48
CA TRP A 455 -7.74 5.10 -14.57
C TRP A 455 -7.20 6.48 -14.21
N MET A 456 -7.96 7.55 -14.45
CA MET A 456 -7.55 8.93 -14.18
C MET A 456 -8.77 9.74 -13.76
N GLY A 457 -8.94 9.92 -12.45
CA GLY A 457 -10.13 10.53 -11.86
C GLY A 457 -10.21 12.05 -11.89
N GLU A 458 -9.07 12.74 -12.03
CA GLU A 458 -8.96 14.21 -11.91
C GLU A 458 -8.06 14.81 -13.00
N SER A 459 -8.16 16.13 -13.22
CA SER A 459 -7.49 16.85 -14.33
C SER A 459 -6.03 17.25 -14.08
N ASN A 460 -5.33 16.63 -13.15
CA ASN A 460 -4.02 17.12 -12.74
C ASN A 460 -2.83 16.51 -13.51
N ASN A 461 -2.12 17.41 -14.19
CA ASN A 461 -0.71 17.44 -14.63
C ASN A 461 -0.25 16.24 -15.48
N ALA A 462 0.33 16.53 -16.64
CA ALA A 462 1.01 15.57 -17.51
C ALA A 462 2.03 14.66 -16.78
N GLY A 463 2.45 15.00 -15.55
CA GLY A 463 3.31 14.18 -14.70
C GLY A 463 2.64 13.18 -13.73
N ARG A 464 1.31 13.09 -13.64
CA ARG A 464 0.64 12.07 -12.79
C ARG A 464 0.80 10.67 -13.41
N VAL A 465 1.21 9.69 -12.63
CA VAL A 465 1.38 8.29 -13.08
C VAL A 465 0.65 7.35 -12.15
N ASN A 466 -0.42 6.73 -12.64
CA ASN A 466 -1.21 5.74 -11.93
C ASN A 466 -0.77 4.34 -12.37
N SER A 467 -0.61 3.42 -11.42
CA SER A 467 -0.04 2.09 -11.71
C SER A 467 -0.73 0.97 -10.96
N VAL A 468 -0.94 -0.15 -11.65
CA VAL A 468 -1.49 -1.37 -11.09
C VAL A 468 -0.53 -2.52 -11.37
N PHE A 469 -0.19 -3.27 -10.33
CA PHE A 469 0.70 -4.43 -10.40
C PHE A 469 -0.07 -5.66 -9.92
N VAL A 470 -0.12 -6.70 -10.75
CA VAL A 470 -0.81 -7.95 -10.47
C VAL A 470 0.18 -9.10 -10.56
N GLY A 471 0.49 -9.66 -9.41
CA GLY A 471 1.52 -10.67 -9.25
C GLY A 471 2.90 -10.06 -9.04
N ASP A 472 3.72 -10.80 -8.33
CA ASP A 472 5.11 -10.48 -7.95
C ASP A 472 6.09 -11.55 -8.47
N GLY A 473 5.63 -12.40 -9.39
CA GLY A 473 6.35 -13.57 -9.90
C GLY A 473 6.33 -14.77 -8.96
N SER A 474 5.66 -14.68 -7.80
CA SER A 474 5.50 -15.83 -6.92
C SER A 474 4.52 -16.86 -7.50
N PRO A 475 4.71 -18.17 -7.21
CA PRO A 475 3.78 -19.21 -7.64
C PRO A 475 2.36 -19.08 -7.08
N ALA A 476 2.16 -18.30 -6.01
CA ALA A 476 0.84 -18.03 -5.47
C ALA A 476 -0.03 -17.22 -6.43
N GLY A 477 0.59 -16.49 -7.38
CA GLY A 477 -0.08 -15.65 -8.36
C GLY A 477 -0.80 -14.46 -7.73
N ALA A 478 -1.74 -13.89 -8.46
CA ALA A 478 -2.64 -12.83 -8.01
C ALA A 478 -3.79 -12.68 -9.00
N THR A 479 -4.94 -12.16 -8.56
CA THR A 479 -6.10 -11.97 -9.44
C THR A 479 -6.64 -10.54 -9.35
N LEU A 480 -6.75 -9.90 -10.51
CA LEU A 480 -7.44 -8.63 -10.67
C LEU A 480 -8.67 -8.84 -11.55
N ARG A 481 -9.87 -8.62 -11.00
CA ARG A 481 -11.14 -8.73 -11.73
C ARG A 481 -11.67 -7.33 -11.99
N LEU A 482 -11.77 -6.94 -13.26
CA LEU A 482 -12.21 -5.60 -13.66
C LEU A 482 -13.49 -5.65 -14.50
N PRO A 483 -14.38 -4.64 -14.34
CA PRO A 483 -15.39 -4.30 -15.33
C PRO A 483 -14.74 -3.54 -16.50
N PRO A 484 -15.48 -3.21 -17.58
CA PRO A 484 -15.02 -2.23 -18.55
C PRO A 484 -14.57 -0.94 -17.87
N THR A 485 -13.37 -0.45 -18.22
CA THR A 485 -12.75 0.68 -17.52
C THR A 485 -13.07 2.02 -18.20
N VAL A 486 -12.81 3.11 -17.48
CA VAL A 486 -13.06 4.47 -17.94
C VAL A 486 -11.88 5.39 -17.62
N GLN A 487 -11.91 6.58 -18.22
CA GLN A 487 -10.98 7.68 -17.94
C GLN A 487 -11.77 8.99 -17.90
N THR A 488 -11.65 9.75 -16.80
CA THR A 488 -12.26 11.08 -16.69
C THR A 488 -11.41 12.15 -17.34
N CYS A 489 -10.08 12.06 -17.19
CA CYS A 489 -9.15 13.04 -17.76
C CYS A 489 -8.07 12.35 -18.59
N ALA A 490 -7.83 12.85 -19.81
CA ALA A 490 -6.88 12.26 -20.76
C ALA A 490 -5.40 12.48 -20.38
N ASP A 491 -5.11 13.54 -19.63
CA ASP A 491 -3.75 13.90 -19.21
C ASP A 491 -3.17 12.95 -18.17
N GLY A 492 -1.83 12.89 -18.09
CA GLY A 492 -1.09 11.98 -17.22
C GLY A 492 -0.97 10.56 -17.80
N TRP A 493 -0.68 9.58 -16.96
CA TRP A 493 -0.33 8.23 -17.39
C TRP A 493 -0.94 7.12 -16.53
N SER A 494 -1.29 5.99 -17.15
CA SER A 494 -1.92 4.83 -16.50
C SER A 494 -1.27 3.54 -16.99
N THR A 495 -0.92 2.65 -16.06
CA THR A 495 -0.19 1.41 -16.35
C THR A 495 -0.80 0.20 -15.63
N LEU A 496 -0.76 -0.95 -16.30
CA LEU A 496 -1.11 -2.26 -15.75
C LEU A 496 0.01 -3.25 -16.07
N ALA A 497 0.55 -3.92 -15.05
CA ALA A 497 1.56 -4.95 -15.20
C ALA A 497 1.08 -6.27 -14.60
N LEU A 498 1.30 -7.37 -15.32
CA LEU A 498 1.04 -8.74 -14.87
C LEU A 498 2.37 -9.48 -14.71
N ASN A 499 2.65 -10.11 -13.56
CA ASN A 499 3.84 -10.94 -13.37
C ASN A 499 3.49 -12.19 -12.56
N GLY A 500 3.09 -13.25 -13.25
CA GLY A 500 2.40 -14.41 -12.66
C GLY A 500 0.95 -14.12 -12.26
N GLY A 501 0.40 -12.97 -12.67
CA GLY A 501 -0.94 -12.52 -12.32
C GLY A 501 -1.99 -12.80 -13.40
N THR A 502 -3.26 -12.80 -12.99
CA THR A 502 -4.43 -12.98 -13.87
C THR A 502 -5.29 -11.71 -13.89
N LEU A 503 -5.52 -11.17 -15.09
CA LEU A 503 -6.57 -10.19 -15.35
C LEU A 503 -7.85 -10.93 -15.79
N VAL A 504 -8.93 -10.79 -15.02
CA VAL A 504 -10.26 -11.33 -15.34
C VAL A 504 -11.16 -10.19 -15.82
N THR A 505 -11.75 -10.32 -17.01
CA THR A 505 -12.65 -9.31 -17.57
C THR A 505 -14.11 -9.73 -17.40
N THR A 506 -14.71 -9.41 -16.26
CA THR A 506 -16.00 -9.99 -15.85
C THR A 506 -17.17 -9.53 -16.71
N GLY A 507 -17.07 -8.35 -17.33
CA GLY A 507 -18.15 -7.72 -18.10
C GLY A 507 -19.33 -7.24 -17.24
N GLN A 508 -19.26 -7.47 -15.93
CA GLN A 508 -20.26 -7.07 -14.93
C GLN A 508 -19.75 -5.80 -14.23
N GLY A 509 -20.55 -4.74 -14.22
CA GLY A 509 -20.21 -3.47 -13.60
C GLY A 509 -21.14 -2.33 -14.03
N LEU A 510 -20.83 -1.11 -13.59
CA LEU A 510 -21.61 0.10 -13.91
C LEU A 510 -21.07 0.88 -15.12
N GLY A 511 -20.09 0.34 -15.84
CA GLY A 511 -19.46 0.93 -17.02
C GLY A 511 -19.68 0.07 -18.28
N THR A 512 -19.66 0.71 -19.44
CA THR A 512 -19.68 0.03 -20.75
C THR A 512 -18.38 0.32 -21.51
N PRO A 513 -17.90 -0.59 -22.38
CA PRO A 513 -16.71 -0.33 -23.19
C PRO A 513 -16.88 0.92 -24.04
N VAL A 514 -15.90 1.83 -23.97
CA VAL A 514 -15.91 3.08 -24.75
C VAL A 514 -15.16 2.84 -26.05
N GLY A 515 -15.84 3.02 -27.19
CA GLY A 515 -15.26 2.76 -28.51
C GLY A 515 -14.82 1.31 -28.72
N GLY A 516 -15.40 0.36 -27.98
CA GLY A 516 -15.03 -1.07 -28.03
C GLY A 516 -13.79 -1.45 -27.21
N ASN A 517 -13.02 -0.49 -26.68
CA ASN A 517 -11.86 -0.79 -25.83
C ASN A 517 -12.31 -1.15 -24.41
N TYR A 518 -12.01 -2.37 -23.98
CA TYR A 518 -12.38 -2.86 -22.65
C TYR A 518 -11.60 -2.16 -21.53
N LEU A 519 -10.32 -1.88 -21.78
CA LEU A 519 -9.44 -1.18 -20.85
C LEU A 519 -9.32 0.31 -21.22
N TYR A 520 -10.43 0.95 -21.60
CA TYR A 520 -10.43 2.36 -21.98
C TYR A 520 -9.86 3.24 -20.86
N GLY A 521 -8.89 4.08 -21.20
CA GLY A 521 -8.15 4.89 -20.25
C GLY A 521 -6.80 4.31 -19.83
N LEU A 522 -6.57 3.02 -20.04
CA LEU A 522 -5.27 2.40 -19.88
C LEU A 522 -4.38 2.82 -21.05
N LYS A 523 -3.20 3.37 -20.76
CA LYS A 523 -2.24 3.75 -21.80
C LYS A 523 -1.25 2.66 -22.10
N GLN A 524 -1.06 1.72 -21.17
CA GLN A 524 0.09 0.84 -21.16
C GLN A 524 -0.19 -0.48 -20.39
N LEU A 525 0.13 -1.62 -21.00
CA LEU A 525 -0.11 -2.97 -20.48
C LEU A 525 1.11 -3.88 -20.73
N TYR A 526 1.62 -4.50 -19.66
CA TYR A 526 2.85 -5.30 -19.69
C TYR A 526 2.71 -6.64 -18.99
N VAL A 527 3.52 -7.59 -19.44
CA VAL A 527 3.69 -8.89 -18.81
C VAL A 527 5.16 -9.09 -18.45
N GLY A 528 5.40 -9.42 -17.20
CA GLY A 528 6.70 -9.71 -16.63
C GLY A 528 7.20 -11.13 -16.93
N PRO A 529 8.41 -11.47 -16.46
CA PRO A 529 9.08 -12.74 -16.76
C PRO A 529 8.31 -13.98 -16.28
N ALA A 530 7.47 -13.88 -15.24
CA ALA A 530 6.64 -14.99 -14.79
C ALA A 530 5.34 -15.17 -15.63
N GLY A 531 5.17 -14.40 -16.70
CA GLY A 531 4.00 -14.46 -17.58
C GLY A 531 2.77 -13.72 -17.03
N GLY A 532 1.67 -13.80 -17.75
CA GLY A 532 0.42 -13.10 -17.45
C GLY A 532 -0.76 -13.76 -18.13
N THR A 533 -1.87 -13.88 -17.40
CA THR A 533 -3.08 -14.53 -17.91
C THR A 533 -4.20 -13.52 -18.12
N PHE A 534 -4.81 -13.57 -19.30
CA PHE A 534 -6.00 -12.80 -19.67
C PHE A 534 -7.19 -13.75 -19.71
N ASP A 535 -7.98 -13.77 -18.65
CA ASP A 535 -9.21 -14.57 -18.55
C ASP A 535 -10.40 -13.72 -19.00
N THR A 536 -10.98 -14.09 -20.14
CA THR A 536 -12.12 -13.35 -20.67
C THR A 536 -13.43 -13.60 -19.92
N ALA A 537 -13.48 -14.57 -19.00
CA ALA A 537 -14.69 -14.93 -18.25
C ALA A 537 -15.93 -15.13 -19.16
N GLY A 538 -15.71 -15.68 -20.37
CA GLY A 538 -16.76 -15.91 -21.37
C GLY A 538 -17.14 -14.68 -22.21
N GLN A 539 -16.52 -13.52 -22.00
CA GLN A 539 -16.82 -12.27 -22.70
C GLN A 539 -16.07 -12.15 -24.04
N ALA A 540 -16.66 -11.43 -24.99
CA ALA A 540 -15.94 -10.93 -26.16
C ALA A 540 -15.43 -9.51 -25.87
N ILE A 541 -14.11 -9.33 -25.81
CA ILE A 541 -13.47 -8.07 -25.46
C ILE A 541 -12.43 -7.69 -26.51
N ALA A 542 -12.14 -6.39 -26.64
CA ALA A 542 -11.03 -5.88 -27.41
C ALA A 542 -10.10 -5.03 -26.53
N LEU A 543 -8.79 -5.20 -26.71
CA LEU A 543 -7.77 -4.34 -26.13
C LEU A 543 -7.22 -3.45 -27.25
N ALA A 544 -7.47 -2.14 -27.12
CA ALA A 544 -7.04 -1.15 -28.11
C ALA A 544 -5.69 -0.50 -27.76
N LEU A 545 -4.73 -1.32 -27.34
CA LEU A 545 -3.36 -0.93 -27.05
C LEU A 545 -2.40 -2.13 -27.22
N PRO A 546 -1.09 -1.89 -27.43
CA PRO A 546 -0.11 -2.97 -27.45
C PRO A 546 -0.02 -3.70 -26.10
N VAL A 547 0.20 -5.02 -26.15
CA VAL A 547 0.64 -5.81 -24.99
C VAL A 547 2.15 -5.97 -25.08
N GLY A 548 2.89 -5.43 -24.10
CA GLY A 548 4.34 -5.50 -24.04
C GLY A 548 4.86 -6.65 -23.17
N ALA A 549 6.07 -7.13 -23.47
CA ALA A 549 6.82 -8.06 -22.63
C ALA A 549 7.99 -7.32 -21.94
N ASP A 550 8.03 -7.35 -20.61
CA ASP A 550 9.06 -6.67 -19.80
C ASP A 550 10.38 -7.45 -19.69
N ALA A 551 10.41 -8.73 -20.08
CA ALA A 551 11.61 -9.56 -20.09
C ALA A 551 11.54 -10.59 -21.23
N PRO A 552 12.66 -11.21 -21.66
CA PRO A 552 12.64 -12.33 -22.60
C PRO A 552 11.91 -13.53 -22.02
N GLY A 553 11.10 -14.18 -22.85
CA GLY A 553 10.33 -15.35 -22.43
C GLY A 553 9.09 -14.97 -21.63
N GLY A 554 8.66 -15.88 -20.76
CA GLY A 554 7.37 -15.76 -20.06
C GLY A 554 6.18 -16.09 -20.96
N THR A 555 5.05 -16.37 -20.33
CA THR A 555 3.84 -16.83 -21.04
C THR A 555 2.82 -15.70 -21.18
N PHE A 556 2.41 -15.41 -22.41
CA PHE A 556 1.15 -14.72 -22.67
C PHE A 556 0.05 -15.78 -22.70
N ALA A 557 -0.79 -15.84 -21.67
CA ALA A 557 -1.87 -16.81 -21.60
C ALA A 557 -3.22 -16.16 -21.90
N LYS A 558 -3.98 -16.75 -22.82
CA LYS A 558 -5.39 -16.43 -23.05
C LYS A 558 -6.26 -17.54 -22.45
N ALA A 559 -7.04 -17.20 -21.44
CA ALA A 559 -7.97 -18.09 -20.75
C ALA A 559 -9.42 -17.62 -20.88
N GLY A 560 -10.36 -18.43 -20.37
CA GLY A 560 -11.79 -18.15 -20.44
C GLY A 560 -12.39 -18.45 -21.82
N THR A 561 -13.66 -18.84 -21.85
CA THR A 561 -14.33 -19.32 -23.07
C THR A 561 -14.66 -18.22 -24.09
N GLY A 562 -14.46 -16.95 -23.76
CA GLY A 562 -14.77 -15.82 -24.63
C GLY A 562 -13.62 -15.42 -25.56
N THR A 563 -13.80 -14.32 -26.29
CA THR A 563 -12.84 -13.80 -27.27
C THR A 563 -12.00 -12.66 -26.71
N LEU A 564 -10.68 -12.72 -26.88
CA LEU A 564 -9.76 -11.60 -26.69
C LEU A 564 -9.28 -11.12 -28.06
N ALA A 565 -9.70 -9.93 -28.48
CA ALA A 565 -9.21 -9.29 -29.70
C ALA A 565 -8.12 -8.25 -29.37
N LEU A 566 -6.97 -8.35 -30.03
CA LEU A 566 -5.89 -7.36 -29.96
C LEU A 566 -5.91 -6.53 -31.25
N THR A 567 -6.02 -5.21 -31.12
CA THR A 567 -6.00 -4.32 -32.30
C THR A 567 -4.60 -4.09 -32.83
N GLU A 568 -3.58 -4.30 -32.00
CA GLU A 568 -2.17 -4.18 -32.35
C GLU A 568 -1.53 -5.58 -32.43
N PRO A 569 -0.51 -5.78 -33.28
CA PRO A 569 0.18 -7.06 -33.38
C PRO A 569 0.78 -7.51 -32.04
N LEU A 570 0.57 -8.77 -31.68
CA LEU A 570 1.21 -9.42 -30.55
C LEU A 570 2.62 -9.83 -30.94
N ARG A 571 3.61 -9.14 -30.38
CA ARG A 571 5.04 -9.39 -30.59
C ARG A 571 5.59 -10.09 -29.35
N TRP A 572 5.91 -11.38 -29.45
CA TRP A 572 6.26 -12.19 -28.29
C TRP A 572 7.46 -13.10 -28.57
N ASP A 573 8.41 -13.17 -27.64
CA ASP A 573 9.60 -14.04 -27.73
C ASP A 573 9.50 -15.29 -26.83
N GLY A 574 8.43 -15.41 -26.04
CA GLY A 574 8.11 -16.56 -25.20
C GLY A 574 6.96 -17.42 -25.73
N LEU A 575 6.23 -18.05 -24.80
CA LEU A 575 5.06 -18.87 -25.12
C LEU A 575 3.81 -18.00 -25.23
N ILE A 576 3.10 -18.12 -26.35
CA ILE A 576 1.70 -17.72 -26.51
C ILE A 576 0.86 -18.97 -26.23
N ASP A 577 0.13 -18.99 -25.11
CA ASP A 577 -0.67 -20.12 -24.66
C ASP A 577 -2.16 -19.78 -24.74
N VAL A 578 -2.85 -20.30 -25.75
CA VAL A 578 -4.31 -20.13 -25.92
C VAL A 578 -5.00 -21.31 -25.22
N GLN A 579 -5.31 -21.13 -23.93
CA GLN A 579 -5.85 -22.16 -23.05
C GLN A 579 -7.36 -22.35 -23.24
N GLY A 580 -8.08 -21.34 -23.72
CA GLY A 580 -9.52 -21.41 -23.93
C GLY A 580 -10.08 -20.22 -24.71
N GLY A 581 -11.24 -20.45 -25.33
CA GLY A 581 -11.93 -19.44 -26.13
C GLY A 581 -11.12 -19.04 -27.38
N VAL A 582 -11.25 -17.78 -27.79
CA VAL A 582 -10.60 -17.29 -29.02
C VAL A 582 -9.58 -16.19 -28.69
N LEU A 583 -8.33 -16.37 -29.13
CA LEU A 583 -7.36 -15.27 -29.28
C LEU A 583 -7.45 -14.75 -30.72
N ASN A 584 -7.89 -13.51 -30.91
CA ASN A 584 -7.92 -12.85 -32.20
C ASN A 584 -6.79 -11.82 -32.25
N ALA A 585 -5.71 -12.15 -32.95
CA ALA A 585 -4.48 -11.35 -32.97
C ALA A 585 -3.69 -11.55 -34.27
N ALA A 586 -2.99 -10.50 -34.71
CA ALA A 586 -1.86 -10.64 -35.63
C ALA A 586 -0.60 -10.95 -34.82
N LEU A 587 0.18 -11.95 -35.21
CA LEU A 587 1.45 -12.30 -34.60
C LEU A 587 2.58 -11.64 -35.36
N GLY A 588 3.46 -10.95 -34.64
CA GLY A 588 4.68 -10.37 -35.20
C GLY A 588 5.91 -11.05 -34.64
N THR A 589 7.04 -10.90 -35.33
CA THR A 589 8.35 -11.13 -34.71
C THR A 589 8.43 -10.33 -33.42
N ALA A 590 8.91 -11.00 -32.37
CA ALA A 590 9.29 -10.33 -31.15
C ALA A 590 10.33 -9.26 -31.49
N SER A 591 10.50 -8.31 -30.58
CA SER A 591 11.64 -7.41 -30.72
C SER A 591 12.93 -8.18 -30.90
N VAL A 592 13.70 -7.74 -31.88
CA VAL A 592 15.09 -8.10 -32.05
C VAL A 592 15.85 -7.55 -30.84
N ARG A 593 15.87 -8.28 -29.73
CA ARG A 593 16.60 -7.87 -28.53
C ARG A 593 18.03 -8.38 -28.64
N GLN A 594 18.98 -7.47 -28.56
CA GLN A 594 20.40 -7.81 -28.42
C GLN A 594 20.60 -8.71 -27.19
N THR A 595 21.54 -9.65 -27.26
CA THR A 595 21.77 -10.62 -26.18
C THR A 595 22.14 -9.86 -24.90
N GLU A 596 21.30 -10.00 -23.86
CA GLU A 596 21.47 -9.23 -22.63
C GLU A 596 22.71 -9.70 -21.85
N VAL A 597 23.39 -8.75 -21.21
CA VAL A 597 24.61 -8.99 -20.44
C VAL A 597 24.28 -8.85 -18.95
N PRO A 598 24.83 -9.66 -18.01
CA PRO A 598 24.46 -9.59 -16.59
C PRO A 598 24.65 -8.21 -15.94
N ASP A 599 23.92 -7.99 -14.84
CA ASP A 599 23.87 -6.76 -14.03
C ASP A 599 23.26 -5.54 -14.73
N LEU A 600 22.29 -5.79 -15.61
CA LEU A 600 21.43 -4.74 -16.16
C LEU A 600 20.57 -4.15 -15.04
N LEU A 601 20.72 -2.84 -14.80
CA LEU A 601 19.95 -2.11 -13.80
C LEU A 601 18.72 -1.44 -14.38
N ALA A 602 18.80 -0.97 -15.63
CA ALA A 602 17.67 -0.37 -16.31
C ALA A 602 17.83 -0.49 -17.83
N ARG A 603 16.74 -0.79 -18.55
CA ARG A 603 16.71 -0.81 -20.01
C ARG A 603 15.41 -0.23 -20.56
N TYR A 604 15.51 0.80 -21.40
CA TYR A 604 14.38 1.42 -22.08
C TYR A 604 14.50 1.20 -23.58
N SER A 605 13.83 0.16 -24.08
CA SER A 605 13.85 -0.23 -25.50
C SER A 605 13.01 0.67 -26.40
N MET A 606 12.14 1.52 -25.86
CA MET A 606 11.24 2.41 -26.61
C MET A 606 10.17 1.70 -27.46
N GLU A 607 10.16 0.38 -27.43
CA GLU A 607 9.28 -0.49 -28.21
C GLU A 607 7.80 -0.23 -27.89
N ASN A 608 6.96 -0.35 -28.92
CA ASN A 608 5.52 -0.09 -28.86
C ASN A 608 5.16 1.30 -28.31
N GLY A 609 6.07 2.26 -28.41
CA GLY A 609 5.83 3.63 -27.97
C GLY A 609 5.85 3.81 -26.46
N SER A 610 6.77 3.13 -25.76
CA SER A 610 6.76 3.07 -24.30
C SER A 610 8.12 3.31 -23.64
N LEU A 611 8.15 3.63 -22.34
CA LEU A 611 9.36 3.96 -21.58
C LEU A 611 9.54 2.99 -20.40
N TYR A 612 9.32 1.69 -20.65
CA TYR A 612 9.46 0.66 -19.63
C TYR A 612 10.89 0.33 -19.38
N ASP A 613 11.18 0.12 -18.10
CA ASP A 613 12.35 -0.63 -17.72
C ASP A 613 12.12 -2.13 -17.96
N SER A 614 12.68 -2.60 -19.06
CA SER A 614 12.72 -4.00 -19.49
C SER A 614 13.89 -4.79 -18.86
N SER A 615 14.55 -4.25 -17.83
CA SER A 615 15.59 -4.98 -17.09
C SER A 615 15.04 -6.01 -16.10
N GLY A 616 13.72 -6.05 -15.88
CA GLY A 616 13.09 -6.85 -14.84
C GLY A 616 13.12 -6.23 -13.44
N ASN A 617 13.69 -5.03 -13.28
CA ASN A 617 13.76 -4.34 -11.99
C ASN A 617 12.60 -3.36 -11.73
N GLY A 618 11.64 -3.24 -12.66
CA GLY A 618 10.43 -2.43 -12.48
C GLY A 618 10.67 -0.92 -12.41
N ARG A 619 11.81 -0.40 -12.90
CA ARG A 619 12.16 1.03 -12.86
C ARG A 619 11.55 1.82 -14.02
N HIS A 620 10.26 1.62 -14.29
CA HIS A 620 9.58 2.22 -15.44
C HIS A 620 9.69 3.75 -15.40
N ALA A 621 10.05 4.35 -16.54
CA ALA A 621 10.35 5.77 -16.60
C ALA A 621 9.09 6.60 -16.82
N VAL A 622 9.16 7.86 -16.37
CA VAL A 622 8.09 8.85 -16.49
C VAL A 622 8.41 9.77 -17.67
N GLN A 623 7.48 9.83 -18.62
CA GLN A 623 7.50 10.81 -19.71
C GLN A 623 7.07 12.20 -19.22
N ARG A 624 7.74 13.25 -19.66
CA ARG A 624 7.32 14.65 -19.53
C ARG A 624 7.30 15.29 -20.91
N GLY A 625 6.18 15.92 -21.29
CA GLY A 625 6.01 16.46 -22.65
C GLY A 625 5.69 15.37 -23.68
N ALA A 626 5.40 15.78 -24.92
CA ALA A 626 5.04 14.85 -25.99
C ALA A 626 6.29 14.20 -26.61
N LEU A 627 6.28 12.88 -26.76
CA LEU A 627 7.29 12.12 -27.48
C LEU A 627 6.67 11.59 -28.77
N ASP A 628 7.42 11.72 -29.86
CA ASP A 628 7.10 11.03 -31.11
C ASP A 628 7.78 9.67 -31.08
N TYR A 629 7.15 8.69 -31.68
CA TYR A 629 7.71 7.35 -31.81
C TYR A 629 7.98 7.08 -33.29
N VAL A 630 9.17 6.57 -33.58
CA VAL A 630 9.71 6.45 -34.95
C VAL A 630 10.34 5.08 -35.15
N ALA A 631 10.70 4.74 -36.38
CA ALA A 631 11.54 3.57 -36.63
C ALA A 631 12.85 3.64 -35.81
N GLY A 632 13.04 2.63 -34.96
CA GLY A 632 14.22 2.38 -34.15
C GLY A 632 15.31 1.61 -34.91
N THR A 633 16.30 1.14 -34.16
CA THR A 633 17.50 0.44 -34.65
C THR A 633 17.26 -1.02 -34.97
N ASN A 634 16.24 -1.61 -34.36
CA ASN A 634 15.93 -3.04 -34.40
C ASN A 634 14.66 -3.34 -35.23
N GLY A 635 14.33 -2.46 -36.18
CA GLY A 635 13.08 -2.53 -36.95
C GLY A 635 11.82 -2.14 -36.16
N LEU A 636 11.97 -1.80 -34.88
CA LEU A 636 10.88 -1.41 -33.97
C LEU A 636 10.81 0.10 -33.77
N THR A 637 10.61 0.54 -32.53
CA THR A 637 10.22 1.89 -32.20
C THR A 637 11.33 2.53 -31.38
N GLY A 638 11.98 3.55 -31.92
CA GLY A 638 12.81 4.47 -31.17
C GLY A 638 11.98 5.68 -30.74
N VAL A 639 12.48 6.42 -29.75
CA VAL A 639 11.84 7.65 -29.29
C VAL A 639 12.45 8.88 -29.97
N ARG A 640 11.61 9.80 -30.42
CA ARG A 640 12.01 11.06 -31.04
C ARG A 640 11.58 12.23 -30.15
N PHE A 641 12.57 13.01 -29.76
CA PHE A 641 12.41 14.31 -29.12
C PHE A 641 12.32 15.38 -30.22
N ALA A 642 11.11 15.77 -30.60
CA ALA A 642 10.89 16.66 -31.76
C ALA A 642 10.84 18.15 -31.41
N THR A 643 10.30 18.49 -30.25
CA THR A 643 9.87 19.86 -29.91
C THR A 643 10.84 20.60 -28.99
N GLY A 644 11.85 19.90 -28.44
CA GLY A 644 12.78 20.49 -27.49
C GLY A 644 12.11 20.94 -26.18
N ILE A 645 11.00 20.29 -25.79
CA ILE A 645 10.28 20.49 -24.51
C ILE A 645 9.94 19.16 -23.79
N SER A 646 10.54 18.04 -24.20
CA SER A 646 10.19 16.70 -23.70
C SER A 646 11.37 16.01 -23.02
N SER A 647 11.09 15.22 -21.99
CA SER A 647 12.11 14.48 -21.22
C SER A 647 11.56 13.17 -20.67
N VAL A 648 12.47 12.29 -20.29
CA VAL A 648 12.17 11.01 -19.65
C VAL A 648 12.98 10.90 -18.37
N CYS A 649 12.32 10.49 -17.29
CA CYS A 649 12.86 10.53 -15.94
C CYS A 649 12.70 9.15 -15.28
N THR A 650 13.76 8.59 -14.72
CA THR A 650 13.74 7.22 -14.16
C THR A 650 13.69 7.25 -12.63
N PRO A 651 12.84 6.43 -11.97
CA PRO A 651 12.71 6.46 -10.50
C PRO A 651 13.97 5.92 -9.82
N LEU A 652 14.41 6.58 -8.75
CA LEU A 652 15.56 6.18 -7.94
C LEU A 652 15.17 5.19 -6.84
N ASP A 653 15.90 4.08 -6.79
CA ASP A 653 15.92 3.16 -5.66
C ASP A 653 17.35 2.93 -5.14
N ALA A 654 17.48 2.08 -4.13
CA ALA A 654 18.76 1.79 -3.49
C ALA A 654 19.75 1.03 -4.41
N GLY A 655 19.28 0.33 -5.43
CA GLY A 655 20.06 -0.57 -6.27
C GLY A 655 21.06 0.13 -7.20
N TYR A 656 20.88 1.43 -7.45
CA TYR A 656 21.83 2.19 -8.28
C TYR A 656 22.24 3.55 -7.70
N ARG A 657 21.96 3.77 -6.41
CA ARG A 657 22.41 4.94 -5.66
C ARG A 657 23.90 4.86 -5.34
N GLY A 658 24.69 5.89 -5.68
CA GLY A 658 26.09 5.97 -5.29
C GLY A 658 27.04 4.99 -6.00
N LEU A 659 26.66 4.41 -7.14
CA LEU A 659 27.52 3.46 -7.87
C LEU A 659 28.77 4.14 -8.45
N SER A 660 29.95 3.62 -8.08
CA SER A 660 31.26 4.07 -8.56
C SER A 660 31.80 3.29 -9.76
N SER A 661 31.09 2.26 -10.20
CA SER A 661 31.40 1.50 -11.42
C SER A 661 30.11 1.15 -12.12
N PHE A 662 29.95 1.63 -13.35
CA PHE A 662 28.71 1.49 -14.11
C PHE A 662 28.96 1.75 -15.59
N THR A 663 28.01 1.35 -16.43
CA THR A 663 28.04 1.61 -17.87
C THR A 663 26.72 2.22 -18.32
N VAL A 664 26.78 3.28 -19.12
CA VAL A 664 25.63 3.83 -19.84
C VAL A 664 25.81 3.53 -21.32
N ALA A 665 24.84 2.87 -21.94
CA ALA A 665 24.86 2.48 -23.36
C ALA A 665 23.52 2.84 -24.00
N LEU A 666 23.52 3.40 -25.21
CA LEU A 666 22.30 3.79 -25.92
C LEU A 666 22.55 3.99 -27.42
N TRP A 667 21.50 3.88 -28.21
CA TRP A 667 21.49 4.32 -29.60
C TRP A 667 21.07 5.77 -29.71
N LEU A 668 21.77 6.51 -30.56
CA LEU A 668 21.61 7.94 -30.76
C LEU A 668 21.44 8.24 -32.24
N TRP A 669 20.48 9.10 -32.55
CA TRP A 669 20.36 9.73 -33.86
C TRP A 669 20.13 11.24 -33.68
N VAL A 670 21.03 12.03 -34.27
CA VAL A 670 20.92 13.49 -34.31
C VAL A 670 20.92 14.02 -35.75
N ASN A 671 20.18 15.10 -35.98
CA ASN A 671 20.10 15.73 -37.30
C ASN A 671 21.23 16.74 -37.54
N ASN A 672 21.81 17.27 -36.47
CA ASN A 672 22.91 18.23 -36.52
C ASN A 672 24.06 17.74 -35.63
N VAL A 673 25.21 17.51 -36.25
CA VAL A 673 26.44 17.12 -35.56
C VAL A 673 27.46 18.25 -35.48
N THR A 674 27.23 19.42 -36.08
CA THR A 674 28.20 20.53 -36.12
C THR A 674 28.01 21.55 -35.00
N SER A 675 26.94 21.43 -34.22
CA SER A 675 26.66 22.31 -33.08
C SER A 675 27.68 22.12 -31.96
N GLY A 676 28.17 23.21 -31.38
CA GLY A 676 28.96 23.16 -30.15
C GLY A 676 28.11 22.70 -28.96
N ALA A 677 28.77 22.24 -27.89
CA ALA A 677 28.11 21.76 -26.68
C ALA A 677 27.18 22.82 -26.06
N GLY A 678 25.92 22.43 -25.81
CA GLY A 678 24.90 23.26 -25.18
C GLY A 678 23.78 22.44 -24.53
N THR A 679 22.84 23.09 -23.86
CA THR A 679 21.72 22.41 -23.17
C THR A 679 20.92 21.51 -24.11
N GLY A 680 20.54 22.01 -25.28
CA GLY A 680 19.77 21.25 -26.30
C GLY A 680 20.54 20.13 -26.99
N THR A 681 21.80 19.89 -26.62
CA THR A 681 22.60 18.76 -27.13
C THR A 681 22.70 17.59 -26.13
N THR A 682 22.01 17.70 -24.97
CA THR A 682 22.12 16.74 -23.86
C THR A 682 21.12 15.61 -23.96
N PHE A 683 21.58 14.43 -24.34
CA PHE A 683 20.70 13.27 -24.48
C PHE A 683 20.60 12.42 -23.21
N PHE A 684 21.56 12.50 -22.27
CA PHE A 684 21.52 11.77 -20.99
C PHE A 684 22.05 12.63 -19.83
N THR A 685 21.44 12.52 -18.64
CA THR A 685 21.82 13.31 -17.46
C THR A 685 21.44 12.65 -16.13
N THR A 686 22.25 12.85 -15.09
CA THR A 686 21.95 12.52 -13.69
C THR A 686 21.76 13.76 -12.82
N ARG A 687 21.89 14.95 -13.44
CA ARG A 687 21.70 16.27 -12.81
C ARG A 687 20.24 16.50 -12.42
N ALA A 688 20.02 16.91 -11.17
CA ALA A 688 18.68 17.10 -10.59
C ALA A 688 18.10 18.51 -10.84
N THR A 689 18.92 19.57 -10.86
CA THR A 689 18.43 20.95 -11.03
C THR A 689 19.25 21.76 -12.03
N ASN A 690 18.65 22.79 -12.64
CA ASN A 690 19.32 23.60 -13.67
C ASN A 690 20.11 24.80 -13.08
N GLY A 691 19.78 25.25 -11.87
CA GLY A 691 20.29 26.50 -11.28
C GLY A 691 21.57 26.39 -10.45
N THR A 692 21.94 25.19 -9.98
CA THR A 692 23.16 24.99 -9.18
C THR A 692 23.70 23.59 -9.44
N ASN A 693 25.01 23.43 -9.51
CA ASN A 693 25.64 22.12 -9.69
C ASN A 693 25.89 21.49 -8.31
N GLY A 694 25.40 20.27 -8.11
CA GLY A 694 25.79 19.43 -6.99
C GLY A 694 27.01 18.56 -7.29
N PRO A 695 27.57 17.88 -6.27
CA PRO A 695 28.50 16.79 -6.49
C PRO A 695 27.82 15.60 -7.16
N TYR A 696 28.64 14.82 -7.87
CA TYR A 696 28.31 13.57 -8.55
C TYR A 696 27.28 13.72 -9.68
N GLU A 697 27.21 14.89 -10.30
CA GLU A 697 26.38 15.10 -11.48
C GLU A 697 27.13 14.70 -12.75
N MET A 698 26.41 14.11 -13.70
CA MET A 698 26.94 13.65 -14.98
C MET A 698 25.99 14.01 -16.12
N MET A 699 26.56 14.36 -17.28
CA MET A 699 25.82 14.58 -18.53
C MET A 699 26.57 14.02 -19.74
N LEU A 700 25.82 13.47 -20.69
CA LEU A 700 26.33 13.13 -22.02
C LEU A 700 25.66 14.05 -23.05
N ARG A 701 26.48 14.66 -23.92
CA ARG A 701 26.05 15.68 -24.88
C ARG A 701 26.77 15.54 -26.22
N MET A 702 26.17 16.03 -27.30
CA MET A 702 26.90 16.26 -28.55
C MET A 702 27.78 17.52 -28.42
N ASN A 703 28.97 17.50 -29.03
CA ASN A 703 29.87 18.65 -29.12
C ASN A 703 30.69 18.57 -30.42
N THR A 704 30.29 19.31 -31.45
CA THR A 704 31.00 19.43 -32.74
C THR A 704 31.60 18.09 -33.22
N ASN A 705 30.74 17.22 -33.75
CA ASN A 705 30.96 15.87 -34.26
C ASN A 705 31.47 14.83 -33.26
N LYS A 706 31.62 15.20 -31.99
CA LYS A 706 32.03 14.32 -30.89
C LYS A 706 30.93 14.15 -29.87
N VAL A 707 31.05 13.10 -29.06
CA VAL A 707 30.26 12.96 -27.84
C VAL A 707 31.10 13.45 -26.66
N ARG A 708 30.51 14.29 -25.82
CA ARG A 708 31.09 14.85 -24.61
C ARG A 708 30.47 14.24 -23.37
N MET A 709 31.31 13.78 -22.45
CA MET A 709 30.91 13.57 -21.06
C MET A 709 31.30 14.78 -20.22
N MET A 710 30.39 15.20 -19.36
CA MET A 710 30.62 16.20 -18.32
C MET A 710 30.39 15.56 -16.96
N SER A 711 31.29 15.79 -16.00
CA SER A 711 31.07 15.38 -14.61
C SER A 711 31.58 16.43 -13.63
N THR A 712 30.87 16.60 -12.51
CA THR A 712 31.33 17.41 -11.37
C THR A 712 32.24 16.64 -10.40
N GLY A 713 32.34 15.31 -10.55
CA GLY A 713 33.03 14.44 -9.60
C GLY A 713 32.51 14.66 -8.18
N ASN A 714 33.37 14.67 -7.17
CA ASN A 714 33.00 15.05 -5.80
C ASN A 714 32.97 16.57 -5.53
N THR A 715 32.96 17.41 -6.58
CA THR A 715 32.96 18.88 -6.49
C THR A 715 31.69 19.47 -7.09
N THR A 716 31.61 20.79 -7.28
CA THR A 716 30.49 21.47 -7.97
C THR A 716 30.88 22.03 -9.35
N SER A 717 32.12 21.79 -9.80
CA SER A 717 32.66 22.34 -11.05
C SER A 717 32.67 21.31 -12.17
N TRP A 718 32.18 21.68 -13.34
CA TRP A 718 32.18 20.78 -14.50
C TRP A 718 33.59 20.54 -15.04
N THR A 719 33.95 19.26 -15.17
CA THR A 719 35.04 18.80 -16.03
C THR A 719 34.44 18.10 -17.24
N SER A 720 34.96 18.38 -18.44
CA SER A 720 34.47 17.80 -19.69
C SER A 720 35.53 17.01 -20.44
N VAL A 721 35.12 15.91 -21.06
CA VAL A 721 35.96 15.07 -21.92
C VAL A 721 35.19 14.76 -23.19
N ASP A 722 35.81 14.98 -24.35
CA ASP A 722 35.25 14.60 -25.65
C ASP A 722 35.83 13.27 -26.12
N THR A 723 35.07 12.53 -26.94
CA THR A 723 35.61 11.38 -27.67
C THR A 723 36.80 11.78 -28.56
N THR A 724 37.75 10.87 -28.74
CA THR A 724 38.88 11.06 -29.66
C THR A 724 38.43 10.98 -31.10
N GLY A 725 37.56 10.01 -31.42
CA GLY A 725 36.91 9.84 -32.73
C GLY A 725 35.64 10.67 -32.91
N ALA A 726 35.29 10.94 -34.16
CA ALA A 726 34.03 11.56 -34.55
C ALA A 726 32.91 10.53 -34.68
N VAL A 727 31.66 10.95 -34.51
CA VAL A 727 30.47 10.13 -34.80
C VAL A 727 30.33 9.92 -36.33
N PRO A 728 29.63 8.86 -36.79
CA PRO A 728 29.53 8.53 -38.22
C PRO A 728 28.96 9.63 -39.13
N GLY A 729 28.17 10.57 -38.59
CA GLY A 729 27.57 11.69 -39.31
C GLY A 729 26.13 11.97 -38.85
N PRO A 730 25.47 13.02 -39.37
CA PRO A 730 24.07 13.30 -39.05
C PRO A 730 23.13 12.31 -39.74
N ASN A 731 21.87 12.25 -39.29
CA ASN A 731 20.79 11.53 -39.98
C ASN A 731 20.93 10.00 -40.05
N GLN A 732 21.65 9.41 -39.10
CA GLN A 732 21.81 7.97 -38.96
C GLN A 732 21.93 7.57 -37.49
N TRP A 733 21.54 6.33 -37.19
CA TRP A 733 21.73 5.72 -35.88
C TRP A 733 23.20 5.36 -35.65
N PHE A 734 23.71 5.63 -34.45
CA PHE A 734 24.98 5.13 -33.97
C PHE A 734 24.88 4.83 -32.47
N HIS A 735 25.61 3.82 -32.00
CA HIS A 735 25.62 3.43 -30.59
C HIS A 735 26.70 4.19 -29.83
N VAL A 736 26.38 4.63 -28.62
CA VAL A 736 27.28 5.33 -27.70
C VAL A 736 27.31 4.56 -26.38
N ALA A 737 28.51 4.24 -25.88
CA ALA A 737 28.66 3.72 -24.53
C ALA A 737 29.76 4.44 -23.75
N TYR A 738 29.53 4.68 -22.46
CA TYR A 738 30.50 5.20 -21.51
C TYR A 738 30.62 4.23 -20.34
N VAL A 739 31.83 3.73 -20.11
CA VAL A 739 32.19 2.81 -19.03
C VAL A 739 32.97 3.58 -17.96
N ILE A 740 32.40 3.67 -16.75
CA ILE A 740 32.94 4.47 -15.64
C ILE A 740 33.47 3.53 -14.56
N THR A 741 34.64 3.86 -14.01
CA THR A 741 35.28 3.18 -12.88
C THR A 741 36.04 4.19 -12.00
N PRO A 742 36.51 3.81 -10.80
CA PRO A 742 37.41 4.66 -10.01
C PRO A 742 38.74 4.99 -10.70
N ALA A 743 39.10 4.28 -11.78
CA ALA A 743 40.28 4.59 -12.60
C ALA A 743 40.02 5.74 -13.59
N GLY A 744 38.76 6.03 -13.93
CA GLY A 744 38.35 7.03 -14.90
C GLY A 744 37.24 6.51 -15.81
N VAL A 745 37.20 7.01 -17.04
CA VAL A 745 36.16 6.71 -18.02
C VAL A 745 36.72 6.26 -19.37
N THR A 746 36.04 5.31 -20.00
CA THR A 746 36.28 4.85 -21.38
C THR A 746 35.01 5.05 -22.21
N ALA A 747 35.13 5.68 -23.37
CA ALA A 747 34.03 5.90 -24.30
C ALA A 747 34.11 4.92 -25.48
N TYR A 748 32.96 4.53 -26.03
CA TYR A 748 32.84 3.70 -27.22
C TYR A 748 31.82 4.31 -28.19
N ILE A 749 32.09 4.18 -29.48
CA ILE A 749 31.17 4.50 -30.58
C ILE A 749 31.04 3.25 -31.45
N ASN A 750 29.82 2.75 -31.66
CA ASN A 750 29.54 1.52 -32.42
C ASN A 750 30.40 0.32 -31.97
N GLY A 751 30.55 0.12 -30.65
CA GLY A 751 31.33 -0.98 -30.08
C GLY A 751 32.84 -0.78 -30.10
N GLN A 752 33.34 0.25 -30.78
CA GLN A 752 34.77 0.53 -30.90
C GLN A 752 35.23 1.59 -29.89
N PRO A 753 36.42 1.44 -29.26
CA PRO A 753 36.98 2.42 -28.34
C PRO A 753 37.11 3.81 -28.97
N ALA A 754 36.59 4.83 -28.30
CA ALA A 754 36.51 6.21 -28.77
C ALA A 754 37.11 7.21 -27.78
N GLY A 755 37.96 6.75 -26.85
CA GLY A 755 38.76 7.61 -25.96
C GLY A 755 38.71 7.18 -24.49
N THR A 756 39.68 7.66 -23.70
CA THR A 756 39.77 7.43 -22.25
C THR A 756 40.14 8.73 -21.53
N SER A 757 39.66 8.91 -20.30
CA SER A 757 40.10 10.01 -19.44
C SER A 757 40.28 9.59 -17.99
N THR A 758 41.37 10.06 -17.39
CA THR A 758 41.74 9.86 -15.99
C THR A 758 41.71 11.18 -15.20
N ALA A 759 40.99 12.19 -15.69
CA ALA A 759 40.82 13.45 -14.97
C ALA A 759 40.19 13.20 -13.58
N ALA A 760 40.58 13.99 -12.58
CA ALA A 760 40.18 13.76 -11.18
C ALA A 760 38.65 13.69 -10.98
N ALA A 761 37.90 14.54 -11.67
CA ALA A 761 36.44 14.50 -11.63
C ALA A 761 35.84 13.22 -12.23
N MET A 762 36.48 12.62 -13.25
CA MET A 762 36.01 11.37 -13.89
C MET A 762 36.23 10.16 -12.98
N LYS A 763 37.30 10.16 -12.18
CA LYS A 763 37.60 9.09 -11.20
C LYS A 763 36.64 9.06 -10.02
N THR A 764 35.96 10.17 -9.76
CA THR A 764 35.04 10.34 -8.64
C THR A 764 33.59 10.48 -9.10
N THR A 765 33.30 10.25 -10.38
CA THR A 765 31.94 10.20 -10.90
C THR A 765 31.19 9.03 -10.29
N LEU A 766 30.00 9.30 -9.74
CA LEU A 766 29.04 8.27 -9.37
C LEU A 766 27.83 8.37 -10.30
N LEU A 767 27.09 7.27 -10.47
CA LEU A 767 25.86 7.30 -11.27
C LEU A 767 24.85 8.30 -10.68
N THR A 768 24.71 8.31 -9.35
CA THR A 768 23.92 9.30 -8.61
C THR A 768 24.59 9.61 -7.26
N PRO A 769 24.30 10.77 -6.62
CA PRO A 769 24.80 11.09 -5.29
C PRO A 769 24.39 10.05 -4.24
N PRO A 770 25.28 9.69 -3.29
CA PRO A 770 24.97 8.69 -2.24
C PRO A 770 23.83 9.10 -1.31
N ASP A 771 23.61 10.40 -1.16
CA ASP A 771 22.63 11.04 -0.27
C ASP A 771 21.33 11.41 -1.00
N ARG A 772 21.18 11.07 -2.29
CA ARG A 772 19.93 11.36 -3.01
C ARG A 772 18.75 10.61 -2.36
N PRO A 773 17.63 11.30 -2.05
CA PRO A 773 16.45 10.67 -1.45
C PRO A 773 15.88 9.57 -2.35
N LEU A 774 15.54 8.42 -1.76
CA LEU A 774 14.81 7.37 -2.47
C LEU A 774 13.40 7.85 -2.81
N GLY A 775 12.90 7.51 -4.00
CA GLY A 775 11.62 8.02 -4.52
C GLY A 775 11.71 9.35 -5.29
N ASP A 776 12.89 9.98 -5.34
CA ASP A 776 13.22 10.95 -6.38
C ASP A 776 13.58 10.22 -7.68
N PHE A 777 14.22 10.89 -8.63
CA PHE A 777 14.64 10.29 -9.89
C PHE A 777 16.16 10.17 -9.99
N GLY A 778 16.59 9.09 -10.61
CA GLY A 778 17.99 8.73 -10.72
C GLY A 778 18.68 9.43 -11.89
N PHE A 779 18.15 9.20 -13.09
CA PHE A 779 18.66 9.80 -14.31
C PHE A 779 17.52 10.15 -15.27
N GLY A 780 17.86 10.82 -16.36
CA GLY A 780 16.92 11.11 -17.41
C GLY A 780 17.58 11.28 -18.78
N PHE A 781 16.75 11.16 -19.81
CA PHE A 781 17.13 11.36 -21.20
C PHE A 781 16.13 12.31 -21.89
N GLY A 782 16.57 13.02 -22.93
CA GLY A 782 15.82 14.16 -23.48
C GLY A 782 16.07 15.52 -22.78
N HIS A 783 16.66 15.53 -21.57
CA HIS A 783 17.02 16.69 -20.71
C HIS A 783 15.85 17.37 -19.94
N TYR A 784 15.91 18.02 -18.78
CA TYR A 784 16.46 17.72 -17.43
C TYR A 784 15.38 17.02 -16.56
N HIS A 785 15.74 16.70 -15.31
CA HIS A 785 14.89 16.09 -14.29
C HIS A 785 14.14 17.15 -13.41
N LEU A 786 13.27 18.01 -13.96
CA LEU A 786 12.57 19.06 -13.18
C LEU A 786 11.05 18.84 -13.13
N ALA A 787 10.43 19.35 -12.06
CA ALA A 787 8.98 19.43 -11.86
C ALA A 787 8.26 20.46 -12.77
N THR A 788 8.96 21.20 -13.63
CA THR A 788 8.40 22.21 -14.54
C THR A 788 8.96 22.10 -15.96
N PRO A 789 8.16 22.36 -17.01
CA PRO A 789 8.66 22.43 -18.39
C PRO A 789 9.37 23.78 -18.61
N GLN A 790 10.68 23.74 -18.81
CA GLN A 790 11.51 24.80 -19.41
C GLN A 790 11.78 24.50 -20.90
N THR A 791 12.45 25.44 -21.57
CA THR A 791 12.81 25.42 -22.99
C THR A 791 14.25 24.93 -23.21
N GLY A 792 14.51 24.24 -24.33
CA GLY A 792 15.87 23.91 -24.79
C GLY A 792 16.34 22.49 -24.49
N GLN A 793 15.42 21.53 -24.46
CA GLN A 793 15.67 20.09 -24.35
C GLN A 793 16.30 19.52 -25.63
N PHE A 794 16.78 18.28 -25.54
CA PHE A 794 17.40 17.57 -26.65
C PHE A 794 16.43 17.43 -27.84
N THR A 795 16.95 17.65 -29.04
CA THR A 795 16.24 17.34 -30.29
C THR A 795 17.02 16.27 -31.04
N GLY A 796 16.40 15.11 -31.18
CA GLY A 796 17.02 13.92 -31.78
C GLY A 796 16.23 12.67 -31.44
N ARG A 797 16.83 11.51 -31.64
CA ARG A 797 16.19 10.23 -31.38
C ARG A 797 17.08 9.36 -30.52
N LEU A 798 16.47 8.61 -29.63
CA LEU A 798 17.11 7.63 -28.77
C LEU A 798 16.44 6.29 -28.93
N ASP A 799 17.21 5.24 -28.77
CA ASP A 799 16.71 3.88 -28.75
C ASP A 799 17.57 3.05 -27.78
N ASP A 800 16.97 2.03 -27.19
CA ASP A 800 17.60 1.06 -26.28
C ASP A 800 18.56 1.66 -25.22
N VAL A 801 18.02 2.55 -24.37
CA VAL A 801 18.82 3.19 -23.30
C VAL A 801 19.04 2.22 -22.16
N ARG A 802 20.31 1.86 -21.90
CA ARG A 802 20.72 0.86 -20.90
C ARG A 802 21.67 1.42 -19.86
N VAL A 803 21.50 0.96 -18.62
CA VAL A 803 22.39 1.24 -17.49
C VAL A 803 22.75 -0.07 -16.80
N TYR A 804 24.04 -0.34 -16.66
CA TYR A 804 24.58 -1.52 -15.99
C TYR A 804 25.27 -1.15 -14.67
N GLY A 805 25.13 -2.01 -13.67
CA GLY A 805 25.71 -1.83 -12.33
C GLY A 805 27.21 -2.13 -12.24
N ARG A 806 27.89 -2.18 -13.39
CA ARG A 806 29.29 -2.53 -13.52
C ARG A 806 29.92 -1.93 -14.77
N ALA A 807 31.24 -2.06 -14.86
CA ALA A 807 31.98 -1.75 -16.06
C ALA A 807 31.89 -2.91 -17.07
N LEU A 808 31.34 -2.65 -18.25
CA LEU A 808 31.35 -3.61 -19.36
C LEU A 808 32.71 -3.61 -20.07
N SER A 809 33.14 -4.80 -20.50
CA SER A 809 34.25 -4.97 -21.43
C SER A 809 33.85 -4.56 -22.86
N GLN A 810 34.83 -4.35 -23.75
CA GLN A 810 34.53 -4.04 -25.16
C GLN A 810 33.69 -5.12 -25.83
N ALA A 811 33.97 -6.40 -25.56
CA ALA A 811 33.21 -7.53 -26.14
C ALA A 811 31.75 -7.49 -25.70
N GLU A 812 31.47 -7.18 -24.43
CA GLU A 812 30.11 -7.00 -23.92
C GLU A 812 29.45 -5.74 -24.51
N VAL A 813 30.19 -4.64 -24.70
CA VAL A 813 29.70 -3.45 -25.41
C VAL A 813 29.36 -3.76 -26.88
N GLN A 814 30.04 -4.73 -27.51
CA GLN A 814 29.67 -5.21 -28.84
C GLN A 814 28.44 -6.12 -28.79
N GLN A 815 28.36 -7.02 -27.81
CA GLN A 815 27.21 -7.93 -27.64
C GLN A 815 25.89 -7.16 -27.44
N VAL A 816 25.93 -6.02 -26.74
CA VAL A 816 24.77 -5.12 -26.58
C VAL A 816 24.40 -4.37 -27.86
N ILE A 817 25.10 -4.55 -28.99
CA ILE A 817 24.81 -3.94 -30.30
C ILE A 817 24.27 -4.99 -31.29
N ASP A 818 24.63 -6.27 -31.11
CA ASP A 818 24.32 -7.35 -32.06
C ASP A 818 22.86 -7.83 -31.98
N THR A 819 22.16 -7.86 -33.11
CA THR A 819 20.72 -8.15 -33.23
C THR A 819 20.42 -9.60 -33.68
N ALA A 820 19.40 -10.26 -33.10
CA ALA A 820 18.85 -11.54 -33.58
C ALA A 820 17.30 -11.57 -33.54
N ASP A 821 16.65 -12.01 -34.61
CA ASP A 821 15.19 -12.19 -34.67
C ASP A 821 14.73 -13.30 -33.71
N ALA A 822 13.72 -13.03 -32.87
CA ALA A 822 13.10 -14.04 -32.00
C ALA A 822 11.61 -14.18 -32.34
N LEU A 823 11.14 -15.42 -32.50
CA LEU A 823 9.76 -15.78 -32.84
C LEU A 823 9.10 -16.53 -31.69
N PRO A 824 7.78 -16.40 -31.50
CA PRO A 824 7.09 -17.03 -30.39
C PRO A 824 6.94 -18.54 -30.57
N ASP A 825 6.85 -19.23 -29.44
CA ASP A 825 6.22 -20.55 -29.38
C ASP A 825 4.72 -20.37 -29.22
N LEU A 826 3.94 -21.19 -29.91
CA LEU A 826 2.47 -21.16 -29.87
C LEU A 826 1.92 -22.50 -29.39
N ARG A 827 1.05 -22.45 -28.39
CA ARG A 827 0.17 -23.55 -28.00
C ARG A 827 -1.28 -23.13 -28.15
N VAL A 828 -2.10 -23.98 -28.77
CA VAL A 828 -3.56 -23.81 -28.84
C VAL A 828 -4.22 -25.05 -28.25
N ALA A 829 -4.77 -24.92 -27.04
CA ALA A 829 -5.35 -26.04 -26.32
C ALA A 829 -6.64 -26.58 -26.96
N GLY A 830 -7.02 -27.80 -26.60
CA GLY A 830 -8.27 -28.41 -27.07
C GLY A 830 -9.50 -27.52 -26.81
N GLY A 831 -10.28 -27.27 -27.86
CA GLY A 831 -11.45 -26.37 -27.80
C GLY A 831 -11.14 -24.87 -27.78
N ALA A 832 -9.86 -24.49 -27.87
CA ALA A 832 -9.44 -23.10 -28.06
C ALA A 832 -9.16 -22.79 -29.53
N THR A 833 -9.06 -21.50 -29.86
CA THR A 833 -8.79 -21.03 -31.22
C THR A 833 -7.84 -19.85 -31.23
N LEU A 834 -6.80 -19.92 -32.05
CA LEU A 834 -6.10 -18.73 -32.54
C LEU A 834 -6.76 -18.30 -33.86
N ALA A 835 -7.39 -17.12 -33.88
CA ALA A 835 -7.84 -16.46 -35.09
C ALA A 835 -6.76 -15.48 -35.56
N ALA A 836 -5.80 -15.99 -36.32
CA ALA A 836 -4.63 -15.25 -36.79
C ALA A 836 -5.04 -14.19 -37.82
N GLN A 837 -4.78 -12.92 -37.52
CA GLN A 837 -5.14 -11.79 -38.38
C GLN A 837 -3.98 -11.32 -39.26
N GLY A 838 -4.31 -10.58 -40.32
CA GLY A 838 -3.32 -9.95 -41.20
C GLY A 838 -2.79 -10.89 -42.28
N GLY A 839 -1.53 -10.66 -42.69
CA GLY A 839 -0.82 -11.56 -43.60
C GLY A 839 -0.34 -12.84 -42.91
N THR A 840 0.66 -13.50 -43.48
CA THR A 840 1.23 -14.73 -42.90
C THR A 840 1.89 -14.47 -41.54
N ASN A 841 1.41 -15.16 -40.52
CA ASN A 841 1.95 -15.15 -39.16
C ASN A 841 3.08 -16.18 -39.07
N THR A 842 4.16 -15.90 -38.33
CA THR A 842 5.28 -16.85 -38.19
C THR A 842 5.52 -17.18 -36.74
N VAL A 843 5.73 -18.46 -36.44
CA VAL A 843 6.02 -18.99 -35.10
C VAL A 843 7.19 -19.97 -35.18
N ARG A 844 7.88 -20.16 -34.06
CA ARG A 844 8.96 -21.12 -33.93
C ARG A 844 8.38 -22.53 -33.80
N THR A 845 7.53 -22.73 -32.82
CA THR A 845 6.80 -23.99 -32.63
C THR A 845 5.30 -23.80 -32.59
N LEU A 846 4.57 -24.81 -33.07
CA LEU A 846 3.13 -24.91 -32.93
C LEU A 846 2.77 -26.21 -32.20
N SER A 847 1.94 -26.11 -31.16
CA SER A 847 1.48 -27.27 -30.38
C SER A 847 0.02 -27.18 -29.94
N GLY A 848 -0.52 -28.29 -29.43
CA GLY A 848 -1.85 -28.39 -28.85
C GLY A 848 -2.85 -29.21 -29.68
N GLU A 849 -4.12 -29.12 -29.30
CA GLU A 849 -5.26 -29.84 -29.90
C GLU A 849 -6.36 -28.90 -30.40
N GLY A 850 -6.02 -27.61 -30.49
CA GLY A 850 -6.96 -26.54 -30.86
C GLY A 850 -7.02 -26.27 -32.36
N TYR A 851 -7.61 -25.13 -32.67
CA TYR A 851 -7.81 -24.66 -34.05
C TYR A 851 -7.03 -23.38 -34.34
N VAL A 852 -6.32 -23.34 -35.46
CA VAL A 852 -5.68 -22.13 -36.00
C VAL A 852 -6.42 -21.67 -37.26
N SER A 853 -7.13 -20.55 -37.17
CA SER A 853 -7.73 -19.87 -38.32
C SER A 853 -6.75 -18.83 -38.88
N GLY A 854 -6.68 -18.69 -40.20
CA GLY A 854 -5.71 -17.84 -40.90
C GLY A 854 -4.36 -18.52 -41.23
N ALA A 855 -3.49 -17.77 -41.90
CA ALA A 855 -2.19 -18.25 -42.39
C ALA A 855 -1.10 -18.24 -41.33
N LEU A 856 -0.49 -19.40 -41.10
CA LEU A 856 0.60 -19.61 -40.15
C LEU A 856 1.80 -20.35 -40.79
N THR A 857 3.01 -19.82 -40.59
CA THR A 857 4.28 -20.48 -40.91
C THR A 857 4.94 -20.95 -39.63
N VAL A 858 5.40 -22.21 -39.61
CA VAL A 858 6.12 -22.81 -38.48
C VAL A 858 7.55 -23.11 -38.92
N LEU A 859 8.53 -22.58 -38.18
CA LEU A 859 9.94 -22.73 -38.53
C LEU A 859 10.56 -24.03 -38.02
N ASP A 860 10.37 -24.34 -36.73
CA ASP A 860 11.17 -25.38 -36.07
C ASP A 860 10.38 -26.67 -35.87
N ARG A 861 9.20 -26.59 -35.22
CA ARG A 861 8.51 -27.80 -34.75
C ARG A 861 7.00 -27.66 -34.72
N VAL A 862 6.30 -28.68 -35.23
CA VAL A 862 4.86 -28.87 -35.02
C VAL A 862 4.65 -30.13 -34.18
N SER A 863 3.79 -30.07 -33.16
CA SER A 863 3.47 -31.20 -32.30
C SER A 863 1.98 -31.17 -31.95
N ALA A 864 1.17 -32.12 -32.43
CA ALA A 864 -0.17 -32.24 -31.87
C ALA A 864 -0.06 -32.74 -30.42
N GLY A 865 -0.94 -32.24 -29.54
CA GLY A 865 -0.93 -32.55 -28.12
C GLY A 865 -0.54 -31.35 -27.25
N ASP A 866 -1.13 -31.29 -26.06
CA ASP A 866 -1.02 -30.15 -25.16
C ASP A 866 0.34 -30.04 -24.46
N ASP A 867 1.02 -31.16 -24.28
CA ASP A 867 2.38 -31.23 -23.74
C ASP A 867 3.12 -32.49 -24.23
N ALA A 868 4.41 -32.60 -23.90
CA ALA A 868 5.25 -33.73 -24.31
C ALA A 868 4.81 -35.10 -23.73
N GLY A 869 3.93 -35.12 -22.73
CA GLY A 869 3.36 -36.32 -22.11
C GLY A 869 1.99 -36.69 -22.64
N THR A 870 1.41 -35.91 -23.55
CA THR A 870 0.10 -36.20 -24.16
C THR A 870 0.16 -37.57 -24.86
N PRO A 871 -0.73 -38.52 -24.53
CA PRO A 871 -0.77 -39.81 -25.21
C PRO A 871 -1.06 -39.64 -26.70
N ALA A 872 -0.54 -40.57 -27.50
CA ALA A 872 -0.80 -40.60 -28.94
C ALA A 872 -2.31 -40.58 -29.26
N GLY A 873 -2.70 -39.76 -30.23
CA GLY A 873 -4.10 -39.57 -30.64
C GLY A 873 -4.54 -38.10 -30.67
N ALA A 874 -3.64 -37.17 -30.39
CA ALA A 874 -3.95 -35.75 -30.41
C ALA A 874 -4.20 -35.26 -31.84
N THR A 875 -5.15 -34.33 -32.01
CA THR A 875 -5.47 -33.74 -33.32
C THR A 875 -5.35 -32.24 -33.26
N LEU A 876 -4.43 -31.68 -34.05
CA LEU A 876 -4.26 -30.25 -34.23
C LEU A 876 -4.89 -29.83 -35.56
N MET A 877 -5.67 -28.74 -35.55
CA MET A 877 -6.40 -28.28 -36.73
C MET A 877 -5.93 -26.88 -37.16
N ALA A 878 -5.84 -26.65 -38.47
CA ALA A 878 -5.51 -25.33 -39.01
C ALA A 878 -6.15 -25.07 -40.38
N GLU A 879 -6.37 -23.80 -40.72
CA GLU A 879 -6.84 -23.44 -42.07
C GLU A 879 -5.70 -23.46 -43.08
N GLN A 880 -4.58 -22.80 -42.76
CA GLN A 880 -3.45 -22.66 -43.66
C GLN A 880 -2.13 -22.75 -42.89
N VAL A 881 -1.33 -23.78 -43.17
CA VAL A 881 -0.05 -24.03 -42.50
C VAL A 881 1.08 -24.18 -43.51
N THR A 882 2.17 -23.45 -43.28
CA THR A 882 3.45 -23.64 -43.96
C THR A 882 4.48 -24.22 -43.00
N LEU A 883 5.05 -25.37 -43.34
CA LEU A 883 6.21 -25.94 -42.65
C LEU A 883 7.47 -25.46 -43.37
N ALA A 884 8.34 -24.73 -42.68
CA ALA A 884 9.59 -24.27 -43.25
C ALA A 884 10.54 -25.43 -43.59
N PRO A 885 11.57 -25.21 -44.44
CA PRO A 885 12.68 -26.16 -44.55
C PRO A 885 13.25 -26.50 -43.17
N ASP A 886 13.66 -27.76 -43.02
CA ASP A 886 14.23 -28.33 -41.80
C ASP A 886 13.27 -28.43 -40.59
N ALA A 887 11.99 -28.08 -40.76
CA ALA A 887 10.98 -28.23 -39.72
C ALA A 887 10.80 -29.70 -39.27
N VAL A 888 10.50 -29.88 -37.99
CA VAL A 888 10.27 -31.16 -37.34
C VAL A 888 8.77 -31.36 -37.09
N TYR A 889 8.19 -32.43 -37.62
CA TYR A 889 6.88 -32.89 -37.17
C TYR A 889 7.06 -33.92 -36.05
N ALA A 890 6.72 -33.52 -34.84
CA ALA A 890 6.67 -34.38 -33.67
C ALA A 890 5.40 -35.22 -33.70
N TRP A 891 5.58 -36.53 -33.69
CA TRP A 891 4.49 -37.45 -33.95
C TRP A 891 4.47 -38.57 -32.92
N SER A 892 3.58 -38.45 -31.94
CA SER A 892 3.37 -39.50 -30.95
C SER A 892 2.54 -40.61 -31.58
N TRP A 893 3.02 -41.85 -31.43
CA TRP A 893 2.40 -43.02 -32.06
C TRP A 893 2.34 -44.23 -31.14
N SER A 894 1.21 -44.91 -31.19
CA SER A 894 0.98 -46.25 -30.66
C SER A 894 0.25 -47.12 -31.71
N PRO A 895 0.22 -48.45 -31.55
CA PRO A 895 -0.51 -49.33 -32.46
C PRO A 895 -2.02 -49.03 -32.56
N SER A 896 -2.61 -48.37 -31.55
CA SER A 896 -4.05 -48.07 -31.49
C SER A 896 -4.43 -46.61 -31.74
N ALA A 897 -3.46 -45.68 -31.68
CA ALA A 897 -3.73 -44.24 -31.78
C ALA A 897 -2.46 -43.49 -32.20
N HIS A 898 -2.62 -42.40 -32.93
CA HIS A 898 -1.53 -41.57 -33.42
C HIS A 898 -1.96 -40.13 -33.60
N ASP A 899 -1.00 -39.23 -33.47
CA ASP A 899 -1.22 -37.81 -33.62
C ASP A 899 -1.50 -37.43 -35.08
N MET A 900 -2.31 -36.38 -35.28
CA MET A 900 -2.69 -35.90 -36.61
C MET A 900 -2.66 -34.37 -36.69
N LEU A 901 -2.20 -33.87 -37.83
CA LEU A 901 -2.36 -32.48 -38.25
C LEU A 901 -3.41 -32.40 -39.37
N LEU A 902 -4.54 -31.76 -39.11
CA LEU A 902 -5.58 -31.52 -40.10
C LEU A 902 -5.46 -30.09 -40.61
N THR A 903 -5.22 -29.90 -41.90
CA THR A 903 -5.08 -28.57 -42.49
C THR A 903 -5.94 -28.41 -43.74
N GLY A 904 -6.35 -27.19 -44.06
CA GLY A 904 -6.95 -26.87 -45.37
C GLY A 904 -5.84 -26.78 -46.42
N ASP A 905 -5.09 -25.68 -46.38
CA ASP A 905 -3.93 -25.45 -47.26
C ASP A 905 -2.62 -25.82 -46.55
N LEU A 906 -1.90 -26.81 -47.08
CA LEU A 906 -0.59 -27.24 -46.58
C LEU A 906 0.53 -26.81 -47.53
N VAL A 907 1.56 -26.18 -47.01
CA VAL A 907 2.79 -25.89 -47.75
C VAL A 907 3.97 -26.57 -47.06
N ILE A 908 4.68 -27.43 -47.80
CA ILE A 908 5.95 -28.01 -47.36
C ILE A 908 7.08 -27.21 -48.03
N GLY A 909 7.76 -26.36 -47.25
CA GLY A 909 8.76 -25.43 -47.77
C GLY A 909 10.10 -26.09 -48.14
N GLY A 910 10.36 -27.30 -47.67
CA GLY A 910 11.61 -28.04 -47.93
C GLY A 910 11.63 -29.42 -47.28
N ALA A 911 12.79 -30.09 -47.36
CA ALA A 911 13.03 -31.32 -46.61
C ALA A 911 12.99 -31.03 -45.10
N GLY A 912 12.50 -31.98 -44.31
CA GLY A 912 12.36 -31.85 -42.86
C GLY A 912 12.56 -33.19 -42.15
N SER A 913 12.05 -33.31 -40.94
CA SER A 913 12.09 -34.59 -40.21
C SER A 913 10.79 -34.94 -39.49
N LEU A 914 10.52 -36.24 -39.40
CA LEU A 914 9.47 -36.84 -38.60
C LEU A 914 10.10 -37.41 -37.32
N ASP A 915 9.74 -36.85 -36.17
CA ASP A 915 10.23 -37.26 -34.86
C ASP A 915 9.22 -38.18 -34.18
N LEU A 916 9.57 -39.46 -34.01
CA LEU A 916 8.70 -40.48 -33.41
C LEU A 916 8.76 -40.49 -31.87
N GLY A 917 9.61 -39.66 -31.25
CA GLY A 917 9.72 -39.54 -29.80
C GLY A 917 10.17 -40.80 -29.06
N ARG A 918 10.71 -41.82 -29.75
CA ARG A 918 11.09 -43.11 -29.15
C ARG A 918 12.55 -43.15 -28.72
N ALA A 919 12.78 -43.63 -27.50
CA ALA A 919 14.12 -43.87 -26.97
C ALA A 919 14.80 -45.08 -27.63
N GLU A 920 16.13 -45.07 -27.74
CA GLU A 920 16.89 -46.20 -28.28
C GLU A 920 16.57 -47.51 -27.53
N GLY A 921 16.20 -48.55 -28.28
CA GLY A 921 15.70 -49.82 -27.74
C GLY A 921 14.18 -49.97 -27.77
N ASP A 922 13.41 -48.88 -27.88
CA ASP A 922 11.94 -48.92 -28.05
C ASP A 922 11.55 -49.09 -29.52
N LEU A 923 11.79 -50.30 -30.00
CA LEU A 923 11.68 -50.68 -31.40
C LEU A 923 10.22 -50.79 -31.86
N ILE A 924 9.90 -50.20 -33.02
CA ILE A 924 8.63 -50.49 -33.69
C ILE A 924 8.69 -51.90 -34.28
N SER A 925 7.73 -52.72 -33.89
CA SER A 925 7.59 -54.11 -34.32
C SER A 925 6.57 -54.20 -35.46
N GLY A 926 6.99 -54.68 -36.62
CA GLY A 926 6.13 -54.85 -37.79
C GLY A 926 6.05 -53.61 -38.70
N SER A 927 5.50 -53.84 -39.89
CA SER A 927 5.29 -52.81 -40.92
C SER A 927 3.89 -52.22 -40.79
N PHE A 928 3.75 -50.91 -41.02
CA PHE A 928 2.47 -50.22 -40.94
C PHE A 928 2.40 -49.03 -41.90
N ARG A 929 1.18 -48.57 -42.16
CA ARG A 929 0.89 -47.29 -42.82
C ARG A 929 0.16 -46.39 -41.81
N ALA A 930 0.58 -45.14 -41.69
CA ALA A 930 -0.10 -44.15 -40.86
C ALA A 930 -0.29 -42.83 -41.59
N VAL A 931 -1.39 -42.14 -41.30
CA VAL A 931 -1.66 -40.80 -41.80
C VAL A 931 -1.01 -39.81 -40.82
N LEU A 932 -0.11 -38.97 -41.32
CA LEU A 932 0.56 -37.95 -40.52
C LEU A 932 -0.24 -36.65 -40.54
N MET A 933 -0.72 -36.28 -41.72
CA MET A 933 -1.41 -35.02 -41.98
C MET A 933 -2.50 -35.21 -43.02
N THR A 934 -3.57 -34.43 -42.97
CA THR A 934 -4.56 -34.32 -44.06
C THR A 934 -4.60 -32.91 -44.60
N TYR A 935 -4.90 -32.76 -45.89
CA TYR A 935 -4.96 -31.47 -46.57
C TYR A 935 -6.06 -31.42 -47.63
N ASP A 936 -6.63 -30.24 -47.86
CA ASP A 936 -7.47 -29.94 -49.02
C ASP A 936 -6.60 -29.54 -50.23
N THR A 937 -5.57 -28.71 -50.00
CA THR A 937 -4.56 -28.34 -51.01
C THR A 937 -3.14 -28.52 -50.48
N LEU A 938 -2.21 -28.91 -51.37
CA LEU A 938 -0.80 -29.14 -51.02
C LEU A 938 0.14 -28.49 -52.04
N ILE A 939 1.13 -27.75 -51.53
CA ILE A 939 2.27 -27.20 -52.28
C ILE A 939 3.57 -27.78 -51.72
N GLY A 940 4.52 -28.14 -52.58
CA GLY A 940 5.84 -28.64 -52.19
C GLY A 940 5.88 -30.14 -51.89
N ALA A 941 4.95 -30.93 -52.44
CA ALA A 941 4.87 -32.38 -52.24
C ALA A 941 6.18 -33.13 -52.60
N GLU A 942 6.94 -32.62 -53.57
CA GLU A 942 8.24 -33.14 -53.98
C GLU A 942 9.27 -33.19 -52.84
N HIS A 943 9.15 -32.28 -51.87
CA HIS A 943 10.08 -32.19 -50.74
C HIS A 943 9.91 -33.32 -49.73
N LEU A 944 8.72 -33.94 -49.63
CA LEU A 944 8.44 -35.03 -48.68
C LEU A 944 9.35 -36.24 -48.89
N SER A 945 9.79 -36.50 -50.12
CA SER A 945 10.74 -37.57 -50.42
C SER A 945 12.12 -37.38 -49.76
N GLY A 946 12.47 -36.15 -49.38
CA GLY A 946 13.68 -35.81 -48.66
C GLY A 946 13.52 -35.80 -47.14
N TRP A 947 12.32 -36.06 -46.60
CA TRP A 947 12.10 -36.08 -45.16
C TRP A 947 12.73 -37.32 -44.50
N THR A 948 13.27 -37.14 -43.31
CA THR A 948 13.95 -38.21 -42.55
C THR A 948 13.21 -38.56 -41.27
N LEU A 949 13.34 -39.80 -40.82
CA LEU A 949 12.84 -40.23 -39.50
C LEU A 949 13.93 -40.02 -38.45
N VAL A 950 13.57 -39.40 -37.33
CA VAL A 950 14.42 -39.26 -36.14
C VAL A 950 13.74 -39.88 -34.93
N ASN A 951 14.54 -40.28 -33.94
CA ASN A 951 14.08 -40.93 -32.70
C ASN A 951 13.11 -42.10 -32.94
N ALA A 952 13.43 -42.98 -33.89
CA ALA A 952 12.62 -44.16 -34.22
C ALA A 952 12.87 -45.37 -33.29
N GLY A 953 13.59 -45.16 -32.18
CA GLY A 953 14.02 -46.20 -31.24
C GLY A 953 15.16 -47.12 -31.70
N GLY A 954 15.67 -46.98 -32.92
CA GLY A 954 16.87 -47.66 -33.43
C GLY A 954 16.83 -47.97 -34.93
N LYS A 955 17.90 -48.52 -35.52
CA LYS A 955 18.01 -48.82 -36.97
C LYS A 955 17.35 -50.15 -37.38
N GLY A 956 16.83 -50.26 -38.60
CA GLY A 956 16.30 -51.53 -39.15
C GLY A 956 14.89 -51.42 -39.71
N TYR A 957 14.70 -50.42 -40.57
CA TYR A 957 13.44 -50.16 -41.25
C TYR A 957 13.73 -49.47 -42.59
N ASN A 958 12.78 -49.57 -43.53
CA ASN A 958 12.65 -48.68 -44.66
C ASN A 958 11.42 -47.80 -44.39
N ALA A 959 11.52 -46.50 -44.63
CA ALA A 959 10.40 -45.60 -44.45
C ALA A 959 10.28 -44.65 -45.63
N VAL A 960 9.06 -44.41 -46.08
CA VAL A 960 8.73 -43.45 -47.14
C VAL A 960 7.65 -42.51 -46.62
N ILE A 961 7.87 -41.21 -46.79
CA ILE A 961 6.88 -40.17 -46.54
C ILE A 961 6.46 -39.62 -47.90
N LYS A 962 5.15 -39.65 -48.19
CA LYS A 962 4.60 -39.21 -49.47
C LYS A 962 3.21 -38.61 -49.31
N ALA A 963 2.79 -37.84 -50.30
CA ALA A 963 1.44 -37.29 -50.38
C ALA A 963 0.60 -38.12 -51.36
N GLU A 964 -0.61 -38.53 -50.94
CA GLU A 964 -1.57 -39.25 -51.77
C GLU A 964 -3.01 -39.01 -51.27
N ASN A 965 -3.97 -38.85 -52.18
CA ASN A 965 -5.41 -38.79 -51.86
C ASN A 965 -5.84 -37.78 -50.77
N GLY A 966 -5.13 -36.65 -50.62
CA GLY A 966 -5.42 -35.67 -49.56
C GLY A 966 -4.74 -35.97 -48.21
N GLU A 967 -3.84 -36.95 -48.17
CA GLU A 967 -3.12 -37.38 -46.97
C GLU A 967 -1.60 -37.28 -47.19
N VAL A 968 -0.86 -36.84 -46.18
CA VAL A 968 0.58 -37.12 -46.05
C VAL A 968 0.72 -38.37 -45.20
N VAL A 969 1.38 -39.40 -45.76
CA VAL A 969 1.39 -40.74 -45.18
C VAL A 969 2.81 -41.22 -44.94
N LEU A 970 2.99 -41.93 -43.82
CA LEU A 970 4.18 -42.72 -43.53
C LEU A 970 3.89 -44.17 -43.90
N GLU A 971 4.69 -44.72 -44.82
CA GLU A 971 4.81 -46.17 -45.02
C GLU A 971 6.09 -46.63 -44.33
N TYR A 972 5.94 -47.35 -43.21
CA TYR A 972 7.04 -47.89 -42.42
C TYR A 972 7.12 -49.41 -42.62
N GLU A 973 8.24 -49.87 -43.17
CA GLU A 973 8.52 -51.29 -43.37
C GLU A 973 9.64 -51.73 -42.41
N SER A 974 9.32 -52.62 -41.47
CA SER A 974 10.32 -53.20 -40.59
C SER A 974 11.21 -54.17 -41.38
N THR A 975 12.51 -53.94 -41.41
CA THR A 975 13.48 -54.87 -42.05
C THR A 975 14.05 -55.87 -41.05
N ARG A 976 13.55 -55.86 -39.81
CA ARG A 976 13.92 -56.80 -38.76
C ARG A 976 13.10 -58.06 -38.93
N GLY A 977 13.80 -59.19 -39.10
CA GLY A 977 13.17 -60.49 -39.32
C GLY A 977 12.23 -60.89 -38.17
N THR A 978 11.09 -61.48 -38.52
CA THR A 978 10.15 -62.08 -37.58
C THR A 978 10.86 -63.23 -36.85
N LEU A 979 11.22 -63.04 -35.57
CA LEU A 979 11.73 -64.13 -34.75
C LEU A 979 10.52 -64.99 -34.33
N MET A 980 10.18 -65.99 -35.15
CA MET A 980 9.24 -67.05 -34.73
C MET A 980 9.86 -67.81 -33.55
N TRP A 981 9.37 -67.55 -32.35
CA TRP A 981 9.58 -68.46 -31.23
C TRP A 981 8.66 -69.67 -31.42
N LEU A 982 9.19 -70.73 -32.04
CA LEU A 982 8.62 -72.07 -31.91
C LEU A 982 9.06 -72.64 -30.55
N LYS A 983 8.14 -72.64 -29.58
CA LYS A 983 8.05 -73.68 -28.54
C LYS A 983 6.63 -73.79 -28.02
#